data_AF-A0A3S0DGT2-F1
#
_entry.id   AF-A0A3S0DGT2-F1
#
_cell.length_a   1.000
_cell.length_b   1.000
_cell.length_c   1.000
_cell.angle_alpha   90.00
_cell.angle_beta   90.00
_cell.angle_gamma   90.00
#
_symmetry.space_group_name_H-M   'P 1'
#
loop_
_entity.id
_entity.type
_entity.pdbx_description
1 polymer ?
#
loop_
_entity_poly.entity_id
_entity_poly.type
_entity_poly.pdbx_seq_one_letter_code
_entity_poly.pdbx_strand_id
1 'polypeptide(L)'
;MAQVINTNVTSLNAQRNLNTSQMSLQTALQRLSSGLRINSAKDDAAGLAISDRMTSQIRGLNQAVRNANDGISLAQTADSAMSNVGDILQRMRELAIQSANATNSDSDRTSIQSEVSQLKQELTRIANTTTFNGQKILNGSQQNISFQVGAEANQTIGISIGDSRSTSIGNNVVFASNAAKSSSYNRFTTDGVAVGKAQTATNTLSTMTNGYSAQTLKITDASGASIENGKIGVLANDQASDVAARLNRLQGVEATANNVATISSWTNTSGTAGNSVTFKISSGSTTQTLTLSGVDETSSQTDVFNALKSAVNSNAALQAAGVTAGLDSSSNLSIRNSTGADLGIQLTTVNAGNTVAVKGFDTNSTSVTLTGNGTNATKVGGQLNIKLANGYNIQSSVAGTTGNTGFFKVAANTNVSAAESNVGIDNVVTGQDTATNRVNSAGLIIGQAQTASANAVNNGIAAQTIKVKDAAGNVVGNSSGISVSGNATVKTIVGQLNGLDGVTATGSAQATISKFTGDGSTNAVTLSVNGTALTISGVDGTNTASEVSAAIRDAVNQNSTLKDAGFSATLNATGDVVIKNNTGDDIKFVFGGSTSTASVTGTDAASTAASITTTNVNTTVSGSFTVALKDGYTIESSVSGKTAAAGGLFDTTANAKAANAITAVNYGNSVAAQTLTITGAAGSASVNVLKDDDAATIAARVNGASSSTGVSASATTQAKLSGISAAGTVSFTLFGSNTSGVNVSAAVTGSGSLADLSTLASAINAKAASTGISATLADNNSSIVLSQADGKNITIADFTHSAGSAPTASNISGADASLQVTALSTKVDSSGNVTSSATNTTTLHFGGTTNKGEDSTTVGGTVSFSAATAFDVKSSIGGGTVDLNGGNTSLFSASAGSTNASSFSSINGVDVSSVTGANNAISVIDAALSQVNSIRSQLGAVQNRIQTTVSNLSAGAENITAARSRIQDADFAQETANLTRSQILQQAGVAMLSQANQLPQLVLSLLK
;
A
#
# COMPACT_ATOMS: atom_id res chain seq x y z
N MET A 1 96.85 -49.69 80.19
CA MET A 1 96.73 -49.16 78.82
C MET A 1 97.97 -49.56 78.05
N ALA A 2 97.84 -50.28 76.94
CA ALA A 2 98.99 -50.64 76.11
C ALA A 2 99.50 -49.39 75.37
N GLN A 3 100.74 -48.98 75.61
CA GLN A 3 101.42 -47.92 74.84
C GLN A 3 102.03 -48.57 73.60
N VAL A 4 101.43 -48.34 72.43
CA VAL A 4 101.92 -48.83 71.14
C VAL A 4 102.72 -47.69 70.48
N ILE A 5 104.02 -47.91 70.22
CA ILE A 5 104.96 -46.88 69.74
C ILE A 5 104.91 -46.72 68.20
N ASN A 6 104.59 -47.79 67.46
CA ASN A 6 104.63 -47.80 65.99
C ASN A 6 103.42 -47.11 65.33
N THR A 7 102.34 -46.85 66.09
CA THR A 7 101.14 -46.17 65.58
C THR A 7 100.71 -45.13 66.61
N ASN A 8 101.14 -43.89 66.43
CA ASN A 8 100.81 -42.80 67.34
C ASN A 8 99.35 -42.34 67.13
N VAL A 9 98.44 -42.97 67.88
CA VAL A 9 97.00 -42.71 67.78
C VAL A 9 96.65 -41.27 68.16
N THR A 10 97.38 -40.61 69.07
CA THR A 10 97.11 -39.21 69.46
C THR A 10 97.53 -38.22 68.36
N SER A 11 98.65 -38.46 67.69
CA SER A 11 99.08 -37.67 66.52
C SER A 11 98.17 -37.89 65.30
N LEU A 12 97.78 -39.14 65.01
CA LEU A 12 96.79 -39.46 63.95
C LEU A 12 95.41 -38.85 64.23
N ASN A 13 95.01 -38.73 65.50
CA ASN A 13 93.77 -38.07 65.89
C ASN A 13 93.91 -36.54 65.75
N ALA A 14 95.02 -35.95 66.19
CA ALA A 14 95.31 -34.52 66.00
C ALA A 14 95.38 -34.14 64.51
N GLN A 15 96.00 -34.96 63.65
CA GLN A 15 96.06 -34.75 62.21
C GLN A 15 94.68 -34.86 61.56
N ARG A 16 93.84 -35.83 61.95
CA ARG A 16 92.44 -35.91 61.50
C ARG A 16 91.64 -34.67 61.91
N ASN A 17 91.76 -34.22 63.15
CA ASN A 17 91.08 -33.02 63.64
C ASN A 17 91.58 -31.73 62.95
N LEU A 18 92.87 -31.66 62.63
CA LEU A 18 93.46 -30.55 61.87
C LEU A 18 92.93 -30.52 60.43
N ASN A 19 92.89 -31.68 59.75
CA ASN A 19 92.30 -31.78 58.40
C ASN A 19 90.81 -31.40 58.42
N THR A 20 90.04 -31.84 59.42
CA THR A 20 88.64 -31.44 59.58
C THR A 20 88.49 -29.93 59.81
N SER A 21 89.39 -29.32 60.60
CA SER A 21 89.39 -27.87 60.84
C SER A 21 89.79 -27.07 59.60
N GLN A 22 90.73 -27.58 58.80
CA GLN A 22 91.18 -26.97 57.55
C GLN A 22 90.10 -27.03 56.46
N MET A 23 89.37 -28.15 56.36
CA MET A 23 88.19 -28.25 55.48
C MET A 23 87.08 -27.29 55.94
N SER A 24 86.82 -27.20 57.24
CA SER A 24 85.81 -26.27 57.79
C SER A 24 86.17 -24.80 57.54
N LEU A 25 87.45 -24.45 57.65
CA LEU A 25 87.98 -23.12 57.32
C LEU A 25 87.79 -22.79 55.84
N GLN A 26 88.09 -23.74 54.94
CA GLN A 26 87.88 -23.57 53.50
C GLN A 26 86.40 -23.37 53.15
N THR A 27 85.50 -24.14 53.77
CA THR A 27 84.05 -23.95 53.58
C THR A 27 83.59 -22.59 54.09
N ALA A 28 84.05 -22.15 55.27
CA ALA A 28 83.69 -20.84 55.80
C ALA A 28 84.21 -19.69 54.93
N LEU A 29 85.45 -19.79 54.43
CA LEU A 29 86.00 -18.83 53.45
C LEU A 29 85.19 -18.81 52.16
N GLN A 30 84.83 -19.97 51.62
CA GLN A 30 84.05 -20.09 50.38
C GLN A 30 82.64 -19.51 50.53
N ARG A 31 81.98 -19.71 51.67
CA ARG A 31 80.67 -19.13 51.98
C ARG A 31 80.75 -17.63 52.20
N LEU A 32 81.77 -17.16 52.91
CA LEU A 32 81.99 -15.73 53.16
C LEU A 32 82.35 -14.98 51.87
N SER A 33 83.14 -15.58 50.98
CA SER A 33 83.55 -14.96 49.71
C SER A 33 82.43 -14.94 48.68
N SER A 34 81.59 -15.98 48.64
CA SER A 34 80.43 -16.05 47.73
C SER A 34 79.21 -15.31 48.26
N GLY A 35 79.14 -15.08 49.58
CA GLY A 35 77.92 -14.59 50.24
C GLY A 35 76.80 -15.64 50.32
N LEU A 36 77.05 -16.86 49.85
CA LEU A 36 76.06 -17.94 49.76
C LEU A 36 76.42 -19.05 50.74
N ARG A 37 75.44 -19.47 51.56
CA ARG A 37 75.51 -20.65 52.42
C ARG A 37 75.58 -21.95 51.60
N ILE A 38 74.88 -21.98 50.46
CA ILE A 38 74.83 -23.12 49.54
C ILE A 38 75.55 -22.72 48.24
N ASN A 39 76.75 -23.25 48.03
CA ASN A 39 77.56 -22.95 46.84
C ASN A 39 77.67 -24.17 45.89
N SER A 40 77.50 -25.38 46.41
CA SER A 40 77.52 -26.62 45.62
C SER A 40 76.45 -27.62 46.07
N ALA A 41 76.14 -28.61 45.21
CA ALA A 41 75.18 -29.67 45.55
C ALA A 41 75.63 -30.55 46.73
N LYS A 42 76.92 -30.51 47.10
CA LYS A 42 77.46 -31.20 48.29
C LYS A 42 77.02 -30.53 49.60
N ASP A 43 76.75 -29.23 49.58
CA ASP A 43 76.42 -28.46 50.79
C ASP A 43 74.96 -28.71 51.21
N ASP A 44 74.04 -28.69 50.25
CA ASP A 44 72.62 -29.07 50.40
C ASP A 44 71.98 -29.29 49.02
N ALA A 45 71.79 -30.55 48.62
CA ALA A 45 71.21 -30.89 47.32
C ALA A 45 69.74 -30.45 47.18
N ALA A 46 68.96 -30.52 48.27
CA ALA A 46 67.55 -30.12 48.25
C ALA A 46 67.41 -28.59 48.25
N GLY A 47 68.20 -27.90 49.07
CA GLY A 47 68.26 -26.45 49.13
C GLY A 47 68.72 -25.82 47.81
N LEU A 48 69.71 -26.43 47.14
CA LEU A 48 70.14 -26.00 45.81
C LEU A 48 69.03 -26.20 44.76
N ALA A 49 68.38 -27.37 44.72
CA ALA A 49 67.31 -27.64 43.76
C ALA A 49 66.09 -26.71 43.92
N ILE A 50 65.73 -26.35 45.16
CA ILE A 50 64.69 -25.34 45.44
C ILE A 50 65.16 -23.96 45.00
N SER A 51 66.39 -23.58 45.30
CA SER A 51 66.97 -22.27 44.92
C SER A 51 67.07 -22.11 43.41
N ASP A 52 67.38 -23.18 42.67
CA ASP A 52 67.40 -23.21 41.20
C ASP A 52 65.99 -23.05 40.62
N ARG A 53 64.98 -23.74 41.20
CA ARG A 53 63.58 -23.55 40.82
C ARG A 53 63.10 -22.13 41.09
N MET A 54 63.41 -21.59 42.27
CA MET A 54 63.11 -20.19 42.62
C MET A 54 63.82 -19.23 41.67
N THR A 55 65.06 -19.50 41.27
CA THR A 55 65.79 -18.68 40.30
C THR A 55 65.13 -18.74 38.92
N SER A 56 64.68 -19.92 38.48
CA SER A 56 63.90 -20.06 37.24
C SER A 56 62.60 -19.26 37.30
N GLN A 57 61.85 -19.38 38.41
CA GLN A 57 60.61 -18.64 38.64
C GLN A 57 60.84 -17.12 38.70
N ILE A 58 61.87 -16.63 39.40
CA ILE A 58 62.23 -15.20 39.44
C ILE A 58 62.54 -14.69 38.01
N ARG A 59 63.32 -15.45 37.22
CA ARG A 59 63.61 -15.09 35.83
C ARG A 59 62.34 -15.09 34.97
N GLY A 60 61.46 -16.08 35.17
CA GLY A 60 60.16 -16.17 34.50
C GLY A 60 59.24 -15.00 34.86
N LEU A 61 59.11 -14.65 36.14
CA LEU A 61 58.32 -13.52 36.62
C LEU A 61 58.88 -12.18 36.12
N ASN A 62 60.20 -12.00 36.12
CA ASN A 62 60.82 -10.79 35.57
C ASN A 62 60.59 -10.65 34.07
N GLN A 63 60.62 -11.75 33.31
CA GLN A 63 60.24 -11.72 31.88
C GLN A 63 58.75 -11.45 31.71
N ALA A 64 57.89 -12.03 32.56
CA ALA A 64 56.46 -11.77 32.56
C ALA A 64 56.11 -10.30 32.84
N VAL A 65 56.82 -9.64 33.76
CA VAL A 65 56.69 -8.18 33.99
C VAL A 65 57.06 -7.38 32.74
N ARG A 66 58.14 -7.75 32.03
CA ARG A 66 58.49 -7.11 30.75
C ARG A 66 57.43 -7.33 29.67
N ASN A 67 56.97 -8.57 29.48
CA ASN A 67 55.90 -8.89 28.52
C ASN A 67 54.59 -8.14 28.86
N ALA A 68 54.28 -7.99 30.14
CA ALA A 68 53.12 -7.23 30.60
C ALA A 68 53.27 -5.73 30.27
N ASN A 69 54.45 -5.15 30.47
CA ASN A 69 54.72 -3.76 30.05
C ASN A 69 54.62 -3.58 28.54
N ASP A 70 55.08 -4.55 27.73
CA ASP A 70 54.87 -4.53 26.28
C ASP A 70 53.38 -4.55 25.92
N GLY A 71 52.58 -5.32 26.65
CA GLY A 71 51.12 -5.33 26.54
C GLY A 71 50.48 -3.98 26.86
N ILE A 72 50.98 -3.26 27.87
CA ILE A 72 50.56 -1.88 28.18
C ILE A 72 50.91 -0.95 27.01
N SER A 73 52.15 -1.01 26.49
CA SER A 73 52.58 -0.17 25.36
C SER A 73 51.77 -0.44 24.09
N LEU A 74 51.43 -1.70 23.81
CA LEU A 74 50.54 -2.05 22.69
C LEU A 74 49.15 -1.45 22.90
N ALA A 75 48.56 -1.63 24.09
CA ALA A 75 47.23 -1.10 24.39
C ALA A 75 47.17 0.44 24.36
N GLN A 76 48.23 1.13 24.80
CA GLN A 76 48.35 2.59 24.74
C GLN A 76 48.51 3.10 23.30
N THR A 77 49.29 2.40 22.47
CA THR A 77 49.45 2.71 21.05
C THR A 77 48.11 2.56 20.33
N ALA A 78 47.38 1.47 20.61
CA ALA A 78 46.05 1.23 20.07
C ALA A 78 45.05 2.31 20.54
N ASP A 79 45.00 2.64 21.84
CA ASP A 79 44.07 3.65 22.37
C ASP A 79 44.36 5.05 21.82
N SER A 80 45.62 5.44 21.65
CA SER A 80 46.00 6.72 21.04
C SER A 80 45.54 6.81 19.58
N ALA A 81 45.73 5.74 18.81
CA ALA A 81 45.25 5.67 17.44
C ALA A 81 43.72 5.63 17.35
N MET A 82 43.04 4.97 18.30
CA MET A 82 41.58 4.98 18.42
C MET A 82 41.03 6.35 18.81
N SER A 83 41.76 7.14 19.60
CA SER A 83 41.40 8.53 19.88
C SER A 83 41.38 9.35 18.58
N ASN A 84 42.42 9.24 17.75
CA ASN A 84 42.47 9.93 16.45
C ASN A 84 41.33 9.48 15.51
N VAL A 85 40.99 8.18 15.50
CA VAL A 85 39.83 7.69 14.74
C VAL A 85 38.53 8.29 15.28
N GLY A 86 38.39 8.42 16.60
CA GLY A 86 37.27 9.11 17.25
C GLY A 86 37.15 10.57 16.83
N ASP A 87 38.26 11.32 16.81
CA ASP A 87 38.28 12.72 16.40
C ASP A 87 37.88 12.89 14.91
N ILE A 88 38.34 11.99 14.04
CA ILE A 88 37.95 11.96 12.62
C ILE A 88 36.45 11.67 12.47
N LEU A 89 35.92 10.71 13.23
CA LEU A 89 34.49 10.39 13.23
C LEU A 89 33.65 11.57 13.73
N GLN A 90 34.09 12.27 14.77
CA GLN A 90 33.44 13.49 15.25
C GLN A 90 33.45 14.59 14.18
N ARG A 91 34.58 14.80 13.49
CA ARG A 91 34.65 15.76 12.37
C ARG A 91 33.72 15.37 11.22
N MET A 92 33.66 14.09 10.85
CA MET A 92 32.71 13.62 9.83
C MET A 92 31.26 13.83 10.28
N ARG A 93 30.96 13.70 11.58
CA ARG A 93 29.63 13.98 12.15
C ARG A 93 29.27 15.45 12.02
N GLU A 94 30.20 16.36 12.33
CA GLU A 94 29.99 17.81 12.15
C GLU A 94 29.67 18.15 10.69
N LEU A 95 30.43 17.59 9.75
CA LEU A 95 30.22 17.79 8.31
C LEU A 95 28.87 17.21 7.84
N ALA A 96 28.47 16.06 8.37
CA ALA A 96 27.15 15.48 8.09
C ALA A 96 26.03 16.38 8.62
N ILE A 97 26.13 16.89 9.84
CA ILE A 97 25.16 17.86 10.41
C ILE A 97 25.12 19.15 9.58
N GLN A 98 26.29 19.64 9.17
CA GLN A 98 26.37 20.81 8.29
C GLN A 98 25.65 20.53 6.96
N SER A 99 25.94 19.41 6.30
CA SER A 99 25.33 19.05 5.02
C SER A 99 23.82 18.81 5.11
N ALA A 100 23.33 18.34 6.27
CA ALA A 100 21.91 18.13 6.54
C ALA A 100 21.09 19.43 6.58
N ASN A 101 21.72 20.60 6.74
CA ASN A 101 21.01 21.87 6.70
C ASN A 101 20.44 22.17 5.30
N ALA A 102 19.18 22.58 5.25
CA ALA A 102 18.47 22.89 4.01
C ALA A 102 19.02 24.14 3.28
N THR A 103 19.73 25.03 4.00
CA THR A 103 20.30 26.27 3.44
C THR A 103 21.56 26.06 2.60
N ASN A 104 22.19 24.89 2.68
CA ASN A 104 23.36 24.58 1.86
C ASN A 104 22.95 24.22 0.43
N SER A 105 23.71 24.71 -0.54
CA SER A 105 23.53 24.35 -1.95
C SER A 105 24.13 22.98 -2.26
N ASP A 106 23.74 22.36 -3.38
CA ASP A 106 24.30 21.07 -3.79
C ASP A 106 25.80 21.16 -4.12
N SER A 107 26.28 22.33 -4.54
CA SER A 107 27.71 22.61 -4.72
C SER A 107 28.46 22.61 -3.37
N ASP A 108 27.86 23.16 -2.32
CA ASP A 108 28.44 23.14 -0.98
C ASP A 108 28.49 21.70 -0.45
N ARG A 109 27.41 20.93 -0.62
CA ARG A 109 27.35 19.51 -0.23
C ARG A 109 28.40 18.66 -0.95
N THR A 110 28.67 18.93 -2.22
CA THR A 110 29.71 18.24 -3.00
C THR A 110 31.12 18.54 -2.44
N SER A 111 31.36 19.77 -1.99
CA SER A 111 32.62 20.17 -1.36
C SER A 111 32.80 19.51 0.01
N ILE A 112 31.73 19.49 0.83
CA ILE A 112 31.70 18.78 2.11
C ILE A 112 31.95 17.28 1.90
N GLN A 113 31.32 16.67 0.89
CA GLN A 113 31.51 15.26 0.54
C GLN A 113 32.97 14.95 0.16
N SER A 114 33.68 15.89 -0.45
CA SER A 114 35.11 15.74 -0.76
C SER A 114 35.97 15.70 0.51
N GLU A 115 35.67 16.55 1.50
CA GLU A 115 36.33 16.52 2.82
C GLU A 115 36.03 15.20 3.55
N VAL A 116 34.77 14.77 3.58
CA VAL A 116 34.37 13.46 4.14
C VAL A 116 35.11 12.30 3.45
N SER A 117 35.28 12.36 2.13
CA SER A 117 36.01 11.33 1.38
C SER A 117 37.51 11.27 1.74
N GLN A 118 38.13 12.41 2.04
CA GLN A 118 39.50 12.46 2.56
C GLN A 118 39.60 11.89 3.97
N LEU A 119 38.64 12.23 4.84
CA LEU A 119 38.57 11.69 6.21
C LEU A 119 38.41 10.17 6.24
N LYS A 120 37.63 9.60 5.31
CA LYS A 120 37.52 8.14 5.15
C LYS A 120 38.86 7.48 4.76
N GLN A 121 39.59 8.11 3.84
CA GLN A 121 40.92 7.63 3.43
C GLN A 121 41.89 7.68 4.60
N GLU A 122 41.84 8.78 5.36
CA GLU A 122 42.67 8.96 6.55
C GLU A 122 42.37 7.94 7.64
N LEU A 123 41.09 7.64 7.89
CA LEU A 123 40.68 6.59 8.83
C LEU A 123 41.23 5.22 8.41
N THR A 124 41.13 4.89 7.11
CA THR A 124 41.69 3.65 6.55
C THR A 124 43.22 3.62 6.64
N ARG A 125 43.87 4.76 6.45
CA ARG A 125 45.32 4.92 6.58
C ARG A 125 45.76 4.68 8.02
N ILE A 126 45.12 5.29 9.02
CA ILE A 126 45.44 5.06 10.45
C ILE A 126 45.32 3.58 10.80
N ALA A 127 44.24 2.92 10.38
CA ALA A 127 44.04 1.49 10.62
C ALA A 127 45.13 0.62 9.98
N ASN A 128 45.57 0.96 8.76
CA ASN A 128 46.58 0.20 8.01
C ASN A 128 48.03 0.62 8.31
N THR A 129 48.28 1.77 8.91
CA THR A 129 49.64 2.25 9.21
C THR A 129 50.05 1.94 10.65
N THR A 130 49.11 1.99 11.60
CA THR A 130 49.40 1.74 13.03
C THR A 130 49.97 0.35 13.25
N THR A 131 51.24 0.30 13.66
CA THR A 131 51.98 -0.94 13.95
C THR A 131 52.55 -0.93 15.35
N PHE A 132 52.61 -2.12 15.95
CA PHE A 132 53.43 -2.39 17.11
C PHE A 132 54.35 -3.56 16.77
N ASN A 133 55.67 -3.36 16.90
CA ASN A 133 56.67 -4.37 16.55
C ASN A 133 56.47 -4.98 15.13
N GLY A 134 56.16 -4.12 14.14
CA GLY A 134 55.88 -4.52 12.75
C GLY A 134 54.49 -5.13 12.51
N GLN A 135 53.72 -5.44 13.55
CA GLN A 135 52.40 -6.07 13.43
C GLN A 135 51.30 -5.00 13.39
N LYS A 136 50.33 -5.14 12.49
CA LYS A 136 49.21 -4.21 12.30
C LYS A 136 48.11 -4.52 13.32
N ILE A 137 47.83 -3.59 14.22
CA ILE A 137 46.97 -3.86 15.38
C ILE A 137 45.51 -3.42 15.21
N LEU A 138 45.18 -2.61 14.19
CA LEU A 138 43.85 -2.00 14.01
C LEU A 138 43.09 -2.44 12.76
N ASN A 139 43.70 -3.25 11.89
CA ASN A 139 43.08 -3.65 10.61
C ASN A 139 42.35 -5.00 10.66
N GLY A 140 42.16 -5.55 11.86
CA GLY A 140 41.51 -6.85 12.09
C GLY A 140 42.36 -8.09 11.77
N SER A 141 43.60 -7.93 11.26
CA SER A 141 44.49 -9.06 10.96
C SER A 141 45.00 -9.78 12.21
N GLN A 142 45.02 -9.10 13.35
CA GLN A 142 45.53 -9.57 14.62
C GLN A 142 44.36 -9.79 15.57
N GLN A 143 43.79 -10.99 15.57
CA GLN A 143 42.77 -11.37 16.54
C GLN A 143 43.43 -12.11 17.70
N ASN A 144 43.10 -11.69 18.92
CA ASN A 144 43.50 -12.34 20.17
C ASN A 144 45.03 -12.36 20.42
N ILE A 145 45.63 -11.18 20.57
CA ILE A 145 47.04 -11.04 20.96
C ILE A 145 47.20 -11.49 22.42
N SER A 146 47.89 -12.60 22.66
CA SER A 146 48.11 -13.11 24.01
C SER A 146 49.50 -12.75 24.53
N PHE A 147 49.56 -12.17 25.72
CA PHE A 147 50.80 -11.89 26.44
C PHE A 147 51.00 -12.90 27.55
N GLN A 148 52.14 -13.60 27.55
CA GLN A 148 52.56 -14.48 28.65
C GLN A 148 52.99 -13.62 29.85
N VAL A 149 52.16 -13.60 30.89
CA VAL A 149 52.31 -12.76 32.08
C VAL A 149 52.48 -13.60 33.35
N GLY A 150 53.10 -14.77 33.23
CA GLY A 150 53.43 -15.61 34.37
C GLY A 150 54.59 -16.55 34.07
N ALA A 151 55.13 -17.17 35.12
CA ALA A 151 56.27 -18.07 35.02
C ALA A 151 55.89 -19.46 34.48
N GLU A 152 54.63 -19.86 34.58
CA GLU A 152 54.11 -21.16 34.14
C GLU A 152 53.36 -21.04 32.81
N ALA A 153 53.31 -22.13 32.03
CA ALA A 153 52.65 -22.14 30.73
C ALA A 153 51.16 -21.73 30.82
N ASN A 154 50.66 -21.04 29.78
CA ASN A 154 49.27 -20.60 29.62
C ASN A 154 48.77 -19.53 30.63
N GLN A 155 49.66 -18.91 31.40
CA GLN A 155 49.33 -17.75 32.21
C GLN A 155 49.33 -16.48 31.34
N THR A 156 48.28 -16.30 30.54
CA THR A 156 48.23 -15.24 29.53
C THR A 156 47.12 -14.21 29.77
N ILE A 157 47.36 -12.98 29.29
CA ILE A 157 46.34 -11.95 29.13
C ILE A 157 46.15 -11.74 27.63
N GLY A 158 44.94 -12.03 27.15
CA GLY A 158 44.53 -11.76 25.78
C GLY A 158 44.03 -10.33 25.61
N ILE A 159 44.43 -9.68 24.52
CA ILE A 159 43.90 -8.42 24.03
C ILE A 159 43.26 -8.70 22.66
N SER A 160 41.97 -8.42 22.53
CA SER A 160 41.27 -8.45 21.25
C SER A 160 40.97 -7.01 20.86
N ILE A 161 41.42 -6.62 19.67
CA ILE A 161 41.20 -5.29 19.11
C ILE A 161 40.39 -5.49 17.83
N GLY A 162 39.23 -4.86 17.76
CA GLY A 162 38.36 -4.95 16.59
C GLY A 162 38.98 -4.31 15.34
N ASP A 163 38.47 -4.68 14.17
CA ASP A 163 38.83 -4.03 12.92
C ASP A 163 38.28 -2.59 12.89
N SER A 164 39.16 -1.62 12.71
CA SER A 164 38.85 -0.19 12.74
C SER A 164 38.94 0.46 11.35
N ARG A 165 39.06 -0.33 10.27
CA ARG A 165 39.00 0.19 8.90
C ARG A 165 37.62 0.75 8.59
N SER A 166 37.55 1.74 7.69
CA SER A 166 36.28 2.37 7.26
C SER A 166 35.25 1.38 6.72
N THR A 167 35.69 0.22 6.24
CA THR A 167 34.85 -0.87 5.72
C THR A 167 34.22 -1.74 6.81
N SER A 168 34.75 -1.71 8.03
CA SER A 168 34.44 -2.65 9.11
C SER A 168 33.86 -1.98 10.36
N ILE A 169 33.95 -0.66 10.44
CA ILE A 169 33.20 0.17 11.41
C ILE A 169 31.96 0.75 10.74
N GLY A 170 30.86 0.80 11.48
CA GLY A 170 29.59 1.26 10.94
C GLY A 170 28.39 0.77 11.73
N ASN A 171 27.27 0.63 11.04
CA ASN A 171 25.97 0.33 11.63
C ASN A 171 25.33 -0.85 10.91
N ASN A 172 24.61 -1.71 11.64
CA ASN A 172 23.75 -2.69 11.00
C ASN A 172 22.41 -2.01 10.73
N VAL A 173 21.85 -2.19 9.54
CA VAL A 173 20.57 -1.56 9.19
C VAL A 173 19.64 -2.53 8.46
N VAL A 174 18.34 -2.32 8.65
CA VAL A 174 17.26 -2.94 7.86
C VAL A 174 16.37 -1.80 7.38
N PHE A 175 16.04 -1.76 6.10
CA PHE A 175 15.09 -0.79 5.56
C PHE A 175 13.75 -1.48 5.29
N ALA A 176 12.68 -0.91 5.83
CA ALA A 176 11.31 -1.29 5.53
C ALA A 176 10.67 -0.15 4.76
N SER A 177 10.31 -0.37 3.49
CA SER A 177 9.79 0.68 2.64
C SER A 177 8.29 0.52 2.42
N ASN A 178 7.57 1.59 2.71
CA ASN A 178 6.19 1.74 2.29
C ASN A 178 6.16 2.44 0.92
N ALA A 179 6.42 1.69 -0.16
CA ALA A 179 6.43 2.25 -1.50
C ALA A 179 5.04 2.81 -1.88
N ALA A 180 5.00 3.91 -2.65
CA ALA A 180 3.77 4.45 -3.20
C ALA A 180 3.01 3.34 -3.92
N LYS A 181 1.86 2.98 -3.38
CA LYS A 181 0.87 2.20 -4.09
C LYS A 181 -0.34 3.10 -4.13
N SER A 182 -0.53 3.77 -5.27
CA SER A 182 -1.83 4.35 -5.53
C SER A 182 -2.82 3.19 -5.47
N SER A 183 -3.62 3.18 -4.41
CA SER A 183 -4.88 2.45 -4.44
C SER A 183 -5.67 3.16 -5.53
N SER A 184 -5.52 2.70 -6.76
CA SER A 184 -6.46 3.04 -7.81
C SER A 184 -7.82 2.62 -7.27
N TYR A 185 -8.57 3.56 -6.70
CA TYR A 185 -10.01 3.50 -6.80
C TYR A 185 -10.30 3.76 -8.27
N ASN A 186 -10.00 2.76 -9.07
CA ASN A 186 -10.66 2.57 -10.31
C ASN A 186 -12.11 2.37 -9.87
N ARG A 187 -12.91 3.44 -9.95
CA ARG A 187 -14.36 3.36 -9.88
C ARG A 187 -14.86 2.68 -11.16
N PHE A 188 -14.39 1.45 -11.34
CA PHE A 188 -14.79 0.46 -12.31
C PHE A 188 -14.84 -0.95 -11.68
N THR A 189 -14.37 -1.14 -10.44
CA THR A 189 -14.58 -2.41 -9.70
C THR A 189 -15.45 -2.18 -8.48
N THR A 190 -16.72 -1.80 -8.73
CA THR A 190 -17.92 -2.16 -7.96
C THR A 190 -19.13 -1.50 -8.63
N ASP A 191 -19.33 -1.79 -9.91
CA ASP A 191 -20.69 -2.03 -10.38
C ASP A 191 -20.74 -3.52 -10.72
N GLY A 192 -21.14 -4.31 -9.71
CA GLY A 192 -21.78 -5.57 -10.04
C GLY A 192 -22.96 -5.22 -10.93
N VAL A 193 -22.89 -5.66 -12.18
CA VAL A 193 -23.78 -5.24 -13.28
C VAL A 193 -23.49 -3.79 -13.70
N ALA A 194 -22.55 -3.63 -14.63
CA ALA A 194 -22.72 -2.62 -15.65
C ALA A 194 -24.09 -2.89 -16.29
N VAL A 195 -25.10 -2.16 -15.82
CA VAL A 195 -26.28 -1.87 -16.61
C VAL A 195 -25.72 -1.31 -17.90
N GLY A 196 -25.74 -2.12 -18.96
CA GLY A 196 -25.48 -1.64 -20.30
C GLY A 196 -26.26 -0.34 -20.46
N LYS A 197 -25.55 0.73 -20.87
CA LYS A 197 -26.06 2.11 -21.02
C LYS A 197 -27.44 2.32 -20.41
N ALA A 198 -27.51 2.83 -19.17
CA ALA A 198 -28.76 3.12 -18.44
C ALA A 198 -29.95 3.38 -19.37
N GLN A 199 -30.82 2.37 -19.50
CA GLN A 199 -31.93 2.40 -20.44
C GLN A 199 -33.21 2.73 -19.68
N THR A 200 -33.60 4.01 -19.72
CA THR A 200 -34.94 4.43 -19.34
C THR A 200 -35.93 3.78 -20.31
N ALA A 201 -36.81 2.93 -19.80
CA ALA A 201 -37.82 2.23 -20.59
C ALA A 201 -38.81 3.22 -21.21
N THR A 202 -38.63 3.52 -22.49
CA THR A 202 -39.68 4.08 -23.36
C THR A 202 -39.44 3.56 -24.77
N ASN A 203 -40.40 2.79 -25.28
CA ASN A 203 -40.35 1.98 -26.50
C ASN A 203 -40.10 2.83 -27.77
N THR A 204 -38.84 3.21 -28.02
CA THR A 204 -38.38 4.03 -29.15
C THR A 204 -37.24 3.27 -29.82
N LEU A 205 -37.14 3.28 -31.16
CA LEU A 205 -36.20 2.50 -31.99
C LEU A 205 -34.74 2.37 -31.45
N SER A 206 -34.26 3.34 -30.67
CA SER A 206 -32.97 3.30 -29.98
C SER A 206 -32.86 2.28 -28.83
N THR A 207 -33.97 1.75 -28.30
CA THR A 207 -34.02 0.90 -27.09
C THR A 207 -33.95 -0.61 -27.33
N MET A 208 -33.79 -1.07 -28.56
CA MET A 208 -33.63 -2.49 -28.82
C MET A 208 -32.20 -2.99 -28.50
N THR A 209 -32.14 -4.17 -27.89
CA THR A 209 -30.97 -4.84 -27.29
C THR A 209 -30.41 -5.87 -28.28
N ASN A 210 -29.10 -5.88 -28.54
CA ASN A 210 -28.46 -6.73 -29.55
C ASN A 210 -28.23 -8.19 -29.11
N GLY A 211 -28.73 -8.59 -27.94
CA GLY A 211 -28.80 -9.99 -27.49
C GLY A 211 -27.47 -10.69 -27.20
N TYR A 212 -26.31 -10.04 -27.38
CA TYR A 212 -25.01 -10.64 -27.06
C TYR A 212 -24.86 -10.87 -25.55
N SER A 213 -24.41 -12.06 -25.16
CA SER A 213 -24.00 -12.32 -23.77
C SER A 213 -22.64 -11.70 -23.49
N ALA A 214 -22.43 -11.22 -22.26
CA ALA A 214 -21.14 -10.70 -21.83
C ALA A 214 -20.05 -11.78 -21.95
N GLN A 215 -18.92 -11.43 -22.55
CA GLN A 215 -17.83 -12.34 -22.89
C GLN A 215 -16.49 -11.70 -22.57
N THR A 216 -15.50 -12.52 -22.26
CA THR A 216 -14.12 -12.06 -22.08
C THR A 216 -13.22 -12.70 -23.13
N LEU A 217 -12.32 -11.90 -23.70
CA LEU A 217 -11.38 -12.34 -24.72
C LEU A 217 -9.98 -12.47 -24.12
N LYS A 218 -9.31 -13.55 -24.49
CA LYS A 218 -7.92 -13.86 -24.17
C LYS A 218 -7.11 -13.90 -25.46
N ILE A 219 -5.94 -13.28 -25.44
CA ILE A 219 -5.03 -13.25 -26.59
C ILE A 219 -3.67 -13.80 -26.18
N THR A 220 -3.12 -14.67 -27.01
CA THR A 220 -1.78 -15.24 -26.82
C THR A 220 -0.88 -14.91 -28.01
N ASP A 221 0.40 -14.63 -27.75
CA ASP A 221 1.40 -14.40 -28.78
C ASP A 221 1.88 -15.72 -29.44
N ALA A 222 2.81 -15.59 -30.39
CA ALA A 222 3.43 -16.70 -31.12
C ALA A 222 4.22 -17.70 -30.24
N SER A 223 4.56 -17.32 -29.01
CA SER A 223 5.22 -18.19 -28.03
C SER A 223 4.23 -18.92 -27.10
N GLY A 224 2.93 -18.62 -27.21
CA GLY A 224 1.88 -19.15 -26.35
C GLY A 224 1.70 -18.37 -25.04
N ALA A 225 2.42 -17.27 -24.83
CA ALA A 225 2.28 -16.42 -23.66
C ALA A 225 1.01 -15.55 -23.80
N SER A 226 0.26 -15.40 -22.70
CA SER A 226 -0.94 -14.56 -22.69
C SER A 226 -0.55 -13.08 -22.68
N ILE A 227 -0.89 -12.35 -23.73
CA ILE A 227 -0.66 -10.91 -23.86
C ILE A 227 -1.68 -10.15 -23.01
N GLU A 228 -2.93 -10.63 -23.01
CA GLU A 228 -4.01 -10.12 -22.17
C GLU A 228 -4.90 -11.29 -21.74
N ASN A 229 -5.24 -11.31 -20.45
CA ASN A 229 -6.11 -12.35 -19.89
C ASN A 229 -7.28 -11.70 -19.17
N GLY A 230 -8.49 -11.89 -19.71
CA GLY A 230 -9.73 -11.43 -19.07
C GLY A 230 -10.00 -9.92 -19.09
N LYS A 231 -9.14 -9.10 -19.72
CA LYS A 231 -9.29 -7.63 -19.72
C LYS A 231 -10.21 -7.07 -20.81
N ILE A 232 -10.41 -7.80 -21.91
CA ILE A 232 -11.29 -7.32 -22.99
C ILE A 232 -12.66 -7.94 -22.79
N GLY A 233 -13.50 -7.21 -22.07
CA GLY A 233 -14.92 -7.51 -21.95
C GLY A 233 -15.68 -7.02 -23.17
N VAL A 234 -16.37 -7.94 -23.84
CA VAL A 234 -17.53 -7.63 -24.67
C VAL A 234 -18.72 -7.62 -23.72
N LEU A 235 -19.32 -6.45 -23.52
CA LEU A 235 -20.50 -6.26 -22.68
C LEU A 235 -21.75 -6.68 -23.46
N ALA A 236 -22.83 -6.96 -22.73
CA ALA A 236 -24.12 -7.13 -23.35
C ALA A 236 -24.51 -5.85 -24.10
N ASN A 237 -24.88 -5.99 -25.39
CA ASN A 237 -25.29 -4.90 -26.28
C ASN A 237 -24.18 -3.96 -26.77
N ASP A 238 -22.92 -4.34 -26.62
CA ASP A 238 -21.85 -3.62 -27.32
C ASP A 238 -22.10 -3.63 -28.84
N GLN A 239 -21.86 -2.49 -29.50
CA GLN A 239 -21.87 -2.41 -30.95
C GLN A 239 -20.57 -3.03 -31.49
N ALA A 240 -20.60 -3.60 -32.70
CA ALA A 240 -19.39 -4.15 -33.31
C ALA A 240 -18.28 -3.09 -33.45
N SER A 241 -18.65 -1.82 -33.65
CA SER A 241 -17.74 -0.67 -33.62
C SER A 241 -17.00 -0.52 -32.28
N ASP A 242 -17.72 -0.68 -31.16
CA ASP A 242 -17.17 -0.49 -29.81
C ASP A 242 -16.22 -1.64 -29.45
N VAL A 243 -16.50 -2.85 -29.94
CA VAL A 243 -15.63 -4.01 -29.76
C VAL A 243 -14.41 -3.92 -30.68
N ALA A 244 -14.56 -3.47 -31.94
CA ALA A 244 -13.44 -3.23 -32.86
C ALA A 244 -12.44 -2.22 -32.29
N ALA A 245 -12.95 -1.11 -31.76
CA ALA A 245 -12.11 -0.08 -31.15
C ALA A 245 -11.33 -0.62 -29.95
N ARG A 246 -11.95 -1.49 -29.13
CA ARG A 246 -11.26 -2.16 -28.01
C ARG A 246 -10.19 -3.14 -28.49
N LEU A 247 -10.45 -3.88 -29.57
CA LEU A 247 -9.51 -4.87 -30.11
C LEU A 247 -8.32 -4.24 -30.85
N ASN A 248 -8.53 -3.13 -31.56
CA ASN A 248 -7.47 -2.38 -32.26
C ASN A 248 -6.41 -1.75 -31.34
N ARG A 249 -6.64 -1.75 -30.03
CA ARG A 249 -5.68 -1.27 -29.02
C ARG A 249 -4.56 -2.28 -28.74
N LEU A 250 -4.63 -3.48 -29.32
CA LEU A 250 -3.73 -4.59 -29.05
C LEU A 250 -2.70 -4.75 -30.15
N GLN A 251 -1.46 -5.03 -29.74
CA GLN A 251 -0.39 -5.29 -30.69
C GLN A 251 -0.67 -6.59 -31.47
N GLY A 252 -0.56 -6.53 -32.80
CA GLY A 252 -0.78 -7.68 -33.69
C GLY A 252 -2.25 -7.99 -33.99
N VAL A 253 -3.20 -7.11 -33.62
CA VAL A 253 -4.64 -7.26 -33.91
C VAL A 253 -5.13 -6.09 -34.75
N GLU A 254 -5.77 -6.38 -35.88
CA GLU A 254 -6.41 -5.40 -36.76
C GLU A 254 -7.87 -5.80 -36.94
N ALA A 255 -8.78 -5.07 -36.30
CA ALA A 255 -10.21 -5.33 -36.25
C ALA A 255 -11.00 -4.25 -37.00
N THR A 256 -11.85 -4.65 -37.92
CA THR A 256 -12.75 -3.74 -38.68
C THR A 256 -14.19 -4.17 -38.43
N ALA A 257 -15.10 -3.20 -38.26
CA ALA A 257 -16.52 -3.48 -38.07
C ALA A 257 -17.34 -2.93 -39.23
N ASN A 258 -18.36 -3.67 -39.64
CA ASN A 258 -19.33 -3.24 -40.65
C ASN A 258 -20.72 -3.74 -40.25
N ASN A 259 -21.77 -3.24 -40.88
CA ASN A 259 -23.11 -3.76 -40.67
C ASN A 259 -23.91 -3.68 -41.98
N VAL A 260 -24.78 -4.65 -42.22
CA VAL A 260 -25.62 -4.70 -43.41
C VAL A 260 -26.99 -5.25 -43.05
N ALA A 261 -28.03 -4.49 -43.37
CA ALA A 261 -29.42 -4.89 -43.33
C ALA A 261 -29.98 -4.97 -44.76
N THR A 262 -30.54 -6.11 -45.13
CA THR A 262 -31.11 -6.37 -46.46
C THR A 262 -32.62 -6.49 -46.37
N ILE A 263 -33.33 -5.72 -47.19
CA ILE A 263 -34.79 -5.76 -47.33
C ILE A 263 -35.12 -6.61 -48.55
N SER A 264 -35.73 -7.79 -48.32
CA SER A 264 -35.85 -8.84 -49.34
C SER A 264 -37.24 -9.00 -49.95
N SER A 265 -38.27 -8.38 -49.37
CA SER A 265 -39.61 -8.37 -49.97
C SER A 265 -40.43 -7.17 -49.53
N TRP A 266 -41.31 -6.71 -50.42
CA TRP A 266 -42.35 -5.72 -50.16
C TRP A 266 -43.69 -6.32 -50.59
N THR A 267 -44.64 -6.46 -49.66
CA THR A 267 -46.01 -6.93 -49.97
C THR A 267 -47.02 -5.90 -49.48
N ASN A 268 -48.04 -5.64 -50.30
CA ASN A 268 -49.09 -4.67 -50.01
C ASN A 268 -50.46 -5.37 -49.96
N THR A 269 -51.22 -5.13 -48.90
CA THR A 269 -52.64 -5.52 -48.82
C THR A 269 -53.53 -4.32 -48.45
N SER A 270 -53.95 -3.58 -49.48
CA SER A 270 -55.11 -2.66 -49.56
C SER A 270 -55.05 -1.25 -48.95
N GLY A 271 -55.51 -0.28 -49.76
CA GLY A 271 -55.75 1.13 -49.44
C GLY A 271 -55.86 2.01 -50.72
N THR A 272 -55.94 3.34 -50.55
CA THR A 272 -56.37 4.32 -51.59
C THR A 272 -55.19 5.19 -52.06
N ALA A 273 -55.19 5.58 -53.34
CA ALA A 273 -54.12 6.38 -53.96
C ALA A 273 -53.83 7.71 -53.23
N GLY A 274 -52.54 7.99 -52.96
CA GLY A 274 -52.06 9.24 -52.35
C GLY A 274 -51.33 9.12 -51.01
N ASN A 275 -51.19 7.92 -50.45
CA ASN A 275 -50.53 7.71 -49.16
C ASN A 275 -49.00 7.63 -49.29
N SER A 276 -48.26 8.29 -48.38
CA SER A 276 -46.79 8.24 -48.31
C SER A 276 -46.32 7.08 -47.41
N VAL A 277 -45.25 6.38 -47.83
CA VAL A 277 -44.61 5.33 -47.02
C VAL A 277 -43.48 5.96 -46.20
N THR A 278 -43.47 5.76 -44.89
CA THR A 278 -42.43 6.33 -44.02
C THR A 278 -41.60 5.24 -43.35
N PHE A 279 -40.29 5.28 -43.57
CA PHE A 279 -39.30 4.44 -42.90
C PHE A 279 -38.57 5.24 -41.82
N LYS A 280 -38.29 4.63 -40.68
CA LYS A 280 -37.31 5.13 -39.72
C LYS A 280 -36.08 4.25 -39.79
N ILE A 281 -34.94 4.86 -40.11
CA ILE A 281 -33.65 4.19 -40.16
C ILE A 281 -32.78 4.78 -39.08
N SER A 282 -32.17 3.92 -38.28
CA SER A 282 -31.22 4.32 -37.24
C SER A 282 -29.87 3.66 -37.42
N SER A 283 -28.80 4.37 -37.06
CA SER A 283 -27.46 3.84 -36.90
C SER A 283 -26.81 4.44 -35.66
N GLY A 284 -26.51 3.59 -34.67
CA GLY A 284 -26.05 4.07 -33.36
C GLY A 284 -27.07 5.03 -32.71
N SER A 285 -26.64 6.25 -32.39
CA SER A 285 -27.51 7.29 -31.83
C SER A 285 -28.28 8.09 -32.88
N THR A 286 -27.95 7.95 -34.16
CA THR A 286 -28.57 8.71 -35.25
C THR A 286 -29.84 8.00 -35.72
N THR A 287 -31.00 8.63 -35.63
CA THR A 287 -32.27 8.08 -36.14
C THR A 287 -32.94 9.09 -37.05
N GLN A 288 -33.23 8.70 -38.29
CA GLN A 288 -33.85 9.57 -39.29
C GLN A 288 -35.14 8.95 -39.81
N THR A 289 -36.16 9.80 -39.95
CA THR A 289 -37.44 9.45 -40.58
C THR A 289 -37.37 9.83 -42.07
N LEU A 290 -37.58 8.87 -42.95
CA LEU A 290 -37.56 8.98 -44.40
C LEU A 290 -38.95 8.73 -44.95
N THR A 291 -39.61 9.79 -45.43
CA THR A 291 -40.92 9.70 -46.09
C THR A 291 -40.71 9.65 -47.60
N LEU A 292 -41.20 8.61 -48.25
CA LEU A 292 -41.11 8.42 -49.69
C LEU A 292 -42.32 9.05 -50.37
N SER A 293 -42.10 10.17 -51.08
CA SER A 293 -43.12 10.87 -51.86
C SER A 293 -43.21 10.27 -53.27
N GLY A 294 -44.41 9.94 -53.73
CA GLY A 294 -44.64 9.38 -55.09
C GLY A 294 -44.54 7.85 -55.18
N VAL A 295 -44.37 7.17 -54.04
CA VAL A 295 -44.58 5.72 -53.93
C VAL A 295 -46.01 5.50 -53.48
N ASP A 296 -46.78 4.75 -54.25
CA ASP A 296 -48.17 4.42 -53.95
C ASP A 296 -48.38 2.90 -53.87
N GLU A 297 -49.64 2.50 -53.73
CA GLU A 297 -49.99 1.11 -53.52
C GLU A 297 -49.86 0.22 -54.77
N THR A 298 -49.68 0.83 -55.95
CA THR A 298 -49.45 0.17 -57.23
C THR A 298 -47.98 0.09 -57.61
N SER A 299 -47.11 0.74 -56.84
CA SER A 299 -45.67 0.79 -57.09
C SER A 299 -45.03 -0.59 -56.94
N SER A 300 -44.20 -0.99 -57.91
CA SER A 300 -43.52 -2.28 -57.86
C SER A 300 -42.47 -2.30 -56.74
N GLN A 301 -42.10 -3.48 -56.24
CA GLN A 301 -41.03 -3.62 -55.22
C GLN A 301 -39.75 -2.87 -55.63
N THR A 302 -39.38 -2.94 -56.91
CA THR A 302 -38.20 -2.26 -57.46
C THR A 302 -38.32 -0.74 -57.36
N ASP A 303 -39.51 -0.17 -57.58
CA ASP A 303 -39.74 1.27 -57.47
C ASP A 303 -39.65 1.75 -56.02
N VAL A 304 -40.24 0.99 -55.09
CA VAL A 304 -40.15 1.26 -53.65
C VAL A 304 -38.69 1.20 -53.17
N PHE A 305 -37.94 0.20 -53.60
CA PHE A 305 -36.54 0.03 -53.19
C PHE A 305 -35.62 1.07 -53.81
N ASN A 306 -35.84 1.49 -55.06
CA ASN A 306 -35.10 2.59 -55.68
C ASN A 306 -35.39 3.94 -55.00
N ALA A 307 -36.65 4.19 -54.62
CA ALA A 307 -37.04 5.37 -53.86
C ALA A 307 -36.37 5.39 -52.47
N LEU A 308 -36.40 4.27 -51.75
CA LEU A 308 -35.76 4.16 -50.43
C LEU A 308 -34.23 4.27 -50.52
N LYS A 309 -33.60 3.63 -51.51
CA LYS A 309 -32.16 3.77 -51.80
C LYS A 309 -31.78 5.24 -51.97
N SER A 310 -32.54 5.98 -52.78
CA SER A 310 -32.28 7.39 -53.04
C SER A 310 -32.47 8.22 -51.78
N ALA A 311 -33.54 7.97 -51.00
CA ALA A 311 -33.81 8.66 -49.75
C ALA A 311 -32.71 8.44 -48.68
N VAL A 312 -32.15 7.23 -48.59
CA VAL A 312 -31.02 6.94 -47.68
C VAL A 312 -29.76 7.68 -48.12
N ASN A 313 -29.37 7.53 -49.39
CA ASN A 313 -28.12 8.08 -49.90
C ASN A 313 -28.12 9.63 -50.00
N SER A 314 -29.31 10.24 -50.06
CA SER A 314 -29.47 11.71 -50.05
C SER A 314 -29.62 12.30 -48.63
N ASN A 315 -29.73 11.48 -47.57
CA ASN A 315 -29.85 11.99 -46.20
C ASN A 315 -28.47 12.24 -45.57
N ALA A 316 -28.10 13.52 -45.42
CA ALA A 316 -26.78 13.91 -44.90
C ALA A 316 -26.45 13.33 -43.51
N ALA A 317 -27.44 13.19 -42.63
CA ALA A 317 -27.22 12.65 -41.28
C ALA A 317 -26.96 11.13 -41.28
N LEU A 318 -27.62 10.37 -42.17
CA LEU A 318 -27.35 8.94 -42.34
C LEU A 318 -25.99 8.69 -43.00
N GLN A 319 -25.62 9.50 -44.01
CA GLN A 319 -24.31 9.43 -44.67
C GLN A 319 -23.16 9.78 -43.70
N ALA A 320 -23.34 10.80 -42.85
CA ALA A 320 -22.37 11.15 -41.81
C ALA A 320 -22.23 10.06 -40.74
N ALA A 321 -23.29 9.29 -40.49
CA ALA A 321 -23.25 8.10 -39.63
C ALA A 321 -22.63 6.87 -40.32
N GLY A 322 -22.21 6.99 -41.59
CA GLY A 322 -21.62 5.91 -42.38
C GLY A 322 -22.62 4.95 -43.03
N VAL A 323 -23.92 5.30 -43.05
CA VAL A 323 -24.98 4.50 -43.67
C VAL A 323 -25.08 4.82 -45.16
N THR A 324 -25.13 3.79 -46.01
CA THR A 324 -25.35 3.87 -47.46
C THR A 324 -26.33 2.79 -47.90
N ALA A 325 -26.97 2.92 -49.07
CA ALA A 325 -27.89 1.91 -49.60
C ALA A 325 -27.60 1.55 -51.07
N GLY A 326 -27.77 0.29 -51.42
CA GLY A 326 -27.59 -0.24 -52.77
C GLY A 326 -28.49 -1.44 -53.06
N LEU A 327 -28.70 -1.77 -54.33
CA LEU A 327 -29.43 -2.97 -54.74
C LEU A 327 -28.44 -4.10 -54.99
N ASP A 328 -28.79 -5.32 -54.57
CA ASP A 328 -28.02 -6.53 -54.89
C ASP A 328 -28.40 -7.10 -56.27
N SER A 329 -27.71 -8.17 -56.70
CA SER A 329 -27.97 -8.86 -57.97
C SER A 329 -29.33 -9.55 -58.05
N SER A 330 -30.05 -9.67 -56.94
CA SER A 330 -31.41 -10.23 -56.85
C SER A 330 -32.48 -9.14 -56.65
N SER A 331 -32.12 -7.86 -56.86
CA SER A 331 -33.01 -6.70 -56.68
C SER A 331 -33.54 -6.50 -55.24
N ASN A 332 -32.83 -7.00 -54.22
CA ASN A 332 -33.09 -6.65 -52.83
C ASN A 332 -32.34 -5.38 -52.45
N LEU A 333 -32.89 -4.61 -51.50
CA LEU A 333 -32.26 -3.39 -51.01
C LEU A 333 -31.35 -3.67 -49.83
N SER A 334 -30.04 -3.46 -49.99
CA SER A 334 -29.02 -3.58 -48.95
C SER A 334 -28.66 -2.19 -48.40
N ILE A 335 -28.92 -1.97 -47.11
CA ILE A 335 -28.50 -0.81 -46.34
C ILE A 335 -27.25 -1.21 -45.54
N ARG A 336 -26.15 -0.51 -45.77
CA ARG A 336 -24.83 -0.81 -45.18
C ARG A 336 -24.39 0.31 -44.28
N ASN A 337 -23.75 -0.02 -43.16
CA ASN A 337 -23.06 0.92 -42.30
C ASN A 337 -21.58 0.53 -42.21
N SER A 338 -20.69 1.46 -42.56
CA SER A 338 -19.24 1.22 -42.59
C SER A 338 -18.55 1.39 -41.23
N THR A 339 -19.23 1.92 -40.22
CA THR A 339 -18.66 2.09 -38.87
C THR A 339 -18.86 0.87 -38.00
N GLY A 340 -19.80 -0.02 -38.36
CA GLY A 340 -20.16 -1.20 -37.58
C GLY A 340 -21.15 -0.92 -36.45
N ALA A 341 -21.77 0.26 -36.45
CA ALA A 341 -22.89 0.56 -35.55
C ALA A 341 -24.14 -0.23 -35.96
N ASP A 342 -25.00 -0.55 -34.99
CA ASP A 342 -26.22 -1.31 -35.26
C ASP A 342 -27.19 -0.53 -36.14
N LEU A 343 -27.83 -1.22 -37.08
CA LEU A 343 -28.77 -0.67 -38.03
C LEU A 343 -30.19 -1.01 -37.59
N GLY A 344 -30.97 0.00 -37.25
CA GLY A 344 -32.39 -0.14 -36.97
C GLY A 344 -33.23 0.22 -38.18
N ILE A 345 -34.24 -0.59 -38.48
CA ILE A 345 -35.23 -0.32 -39.52
C ILE A 345 -36.62 -0.50 -38.91
N GLN A 346 -37.44 0.52 -39.07
CA GLN A 346 -38.85 0.51 -38.69
C GLN A 346 -39.68 1.08 -39.83
N LEU A 347 -40.85 0.47 -40.05
CA LEU A 347 -41.87 0.99 -40.95
C LEU A 347 -42.91 1.72 -40.10
N THR A 348 -43.09 3.04 -40.30
CA THR A 348 -44.06 3.84 -39.55
C THR A 348 -45.18 4.26 -40.47
N THR A 349 -46.40 3.83 -40.14
CA THR A 349 -47.66 4.22 -40.80
C THR A 349 -47.78 3.80 -42.26
N VAL A 350 -48.46 2.68 -42.50
CA VAL A 350 -49.35 2.52 -43.65
C VAL A 350 -50.50 1.59 -43.21
N ASN A 351 -51.68 1.70 -43.83
CA ASN A 351 -52.86 0.86 -43.58
C ASN A 351 -52.51 -0.62 -43.33
N ALA A 352 -53.35 -1.29 -42.54
CA ALA A 352 -53.13 -2.54 -41.79
C ALA A 352 -52.66 -3.82 -42.54
N GLY A 353 -52.06 -3.72 -43.73
CA GLY A 353 -51.65 -4.84 -44.57
C GLY A 353 -50.24 -4.77 -45.20
N ASN A 354 -49.48 -3.69 -45.04
CA ASN A 354 -48.13 -3.63 -45.65
C ASN A 354 -47.10 -4.39 -44.81
N THR A 355 -46.36 -5.32 -45.44
CA THR A 355 -45.30 -6.07 -44.77
C THR A 355 -43.96 -6.02 -45.50
N VAL A 356 -42.88 -5.88 -44.73
CA VAL A 356 -41.51 -5.78 -45.22
C VAL A 356 -40.63 -6.81 -44.53
N ALA A 357 -40.02 -7.70 -45.28
CA ALA A 357 -39.07 -8.67 -44.72
C ALA A 357 -37.67 -8.07 -44.66
N VAL A 358 -37.14 -7.91 -43.45
CA VAL A 358 -35.77 -7.46 -43.19
C VAL A 358 -34.91 -8.65 -42.76
N LYS A 359 -33.77 -8.82 -43.41
CA LYS A 359 -32.73 -9.81 -43.11
C LYS A 359 -31.44 -9.08 -42.74
N GLY A 360 -30.61 -9.72 -41.92
CA GLY A 360 -29.23 -9.30 -41.70
C GLY A 360 -28.31 -9.83 -42.80
N PHE A 361 -27.02 -9.79 -42.53
CA PHE A 361 -25.95 -10.17 -43.45
C PHE A 361 -25.86 -11.69 -43.75
N ASP A 362 -26.25 -12.58 -42.83
CA ASP A 362 -26.21 -14.05 -43.07
C ASP A 362 -27.43 -14.49 -43.91
N THR A 363 -27.17 -15.16 -45.03
CA THR A 363 -28.19 -15.65 -45.97
C THR A 363 -29.09 -16.75 -45.39
N ASN A 364 -28.69 -17.37 -44.27
CA ASN A 364 -29.48 -18.37 -43.53
C ASN A 364 -30.30 -17.76 -42.38
N SER A 365 -30.19 -16.46 -42.10
CA SER A 365 -30.97 -15.81 -41.04
C SER A 365 -32.46 -15.75 -41.36
N THR A 366 -33.31 -16.07 -40.39
CA THR A 366 -34.77 -15.92 -40.48
C THR A 366 -35.14 -14.45 -40.67
N SER A 367 -35.86 -14.13 -41.76
CA SER A 367 -36.33 -12.76 -42.02
C SER A 367 -37.34 -12.28 -40.99
N VAL A 368 -37.16 -11.07 -40.47
CA VAL A 368 -38.16 -10.41 -39.62
C VAL A 368 -39.14 -9.66 -40.51
N THR A 369 -40.42 -10.00 -40.40
CA THR A 369 -41.48 -9.31 -41.13
C THR A 369 -41.98 -8.12 -40.31
N LEU A 370 -41.73 -6.90 -40.79
CA LEU A 370 -42.26 -5.66 -40.24
C LEU A 370 -43.67 -5.41 -40.82
N THR A 371 -44.66 -5.11 -39.99
CA THR A 371 -46.05 -4.85 -40.41
C THR A 371 -46.44 -3.39 -40.16
N GLY A 372 -47.23 -2.78 -41.07
CA GLY A 372 -47.54 -1.35 -41.09
C GLY A 372 -48.34 -0.76 -39.91
N ASN A 373 -48.83 -1.58 -38.97
CA ASN A 373 -49.62 -1.13 -37.80
C ASN A 373 -49.04 -1.59 -36.44
N GLY A 374 -47.79 -2.05 -36.41
CA GLY A 374 -47.15 -2.51 -35.17
C GLY A 374 -46.03 -1.58 -34.71
N THR A 375 -45.79 -1.54 -33.40
CA THR A 375 -44.54 -1.07 -32.75
C THR A 375 -43.31 -1.92 -33.14
N ASN A 376 -43.36 -2.66 -34.24
CA ASN A 376 -42.37 -3.63 -34.66
C ASN A 376 -41.20 -2.90 -35.32
N ALA A 377 -40.05 -2.97 -34.69
CA ALA A 377 -38.78 -2.48 -35.19
C ALA A 377 -37.77 -3.65 -35.18
N THR A 378 -36.84 -3.64 -36.13
CA THR A 378 -35.75 -4.62 -36.17
C THR A 378 -34.42 -3.89 -36.05
N LYS A 379 -33.52 -4.38 -35.18
CA LYS A 379 -32.11 -4.00 -35.16
C LYS A 379 -31.29 -5.15 -35.72
N VAL A 380 -30.37 -4.80 -36.59
CA VAL A 380 -29.41 -5.69 -37.21
C VAL A 380 -28.06 -5.36 -36.59
N GLY A 381 -27.43 -6.34 -35.92
CA GLY A 381 -26.14 -6.17 -35.26
C GLY A 381 -25.00 -6.11 -36.27
N GLY A 382 -23.95 -5.34 -35.94
CA GLY A 382 -22.75 -5.28 -36.77
C GLY A 382 -21.95 -6.58 -36.77
N GLN A 383 -21.21 -6.82 -37.86
CA GLN A 383 -20.17 -7.84 -37.95
C GLN A 383 -18.80 -7.23 -37.64
N LEU A 384 -17.95 -8.04 -37.01
CA LEU A 384 -16.56 -7.70 -36.74
C LEU A 384 -15.63 -8.64 -37.52
N ASN A 385 -14.73 -8.07 -38.30
CA ASN A 385 -13.65 -8.78 -39.00
C ASN A 385 -12.35 -8.55 -38.22
N ILE A 386 -11.78 -9.61 -37.65
CA ILE A 386 -10.52 -9.56 -36.91
C ILE A 386 -9.43 -10.23 -37.74
N LYS A 387 -8.33 -9.51 -37.96
CA LYS A 387 -7.10 -10.00 -38.58
C LYS A 387 -6.01 -10.03 -37.52
N LEU A 388 -5.36 -11.19 -37.37
CA LEU A 388 -4.28 -11.41 -36.40
C LEU A 388 -2.94 -11.49 -37.13
N ALA A 389 -1.88 -10.96 -36.52
CA ALA A 389 -0.51 -11.16 -36.98
C ALA A 389 -0.09 -12.64 -36.87
N ASN A 390 0.84 -13.09 -37.73
CA ASN A 390 1.28 -14.49 -37.77
C ASN A 390 1.73 -14.98 -36.38
N GLY A 391 1.16 -16.11 -35.93
CA GLY A 391 1.45 -16.74 -34.65
C GLY A 391 0.57 -16.28 -33.47
N TYR A 392 -0.19 -15.20 -33.60
CA TYR A 392 -1.12 -14.75 -32.56
C TYR A 392 -2.42 -15.57 -32.59
N ASN A 393 -3.01 -15.83 -31.41
CA ASN A 393 -4.29 -16.52 -31.27
C ASN A 393 -5.24 -15.73 -30.38
N ILE A 394 -6.54 -15.81 -30.65
CA ILE A 394 -7.62 -15.28 -29.82
C ILE A 394 -8.53 -16.40 -29.32
N GLN A 395 -8.95 -16.31 -28.06
CA GLN A 395 -9.87 -17.23 -27.38
C GLN A 395 -11.00 -16.44 -26.71
N SER A 396 -12.24 -16.91 -26.81
CA SER A 396 -13.39 -16.38 -26.05
C SER A 396 -13.73 -17.31 -24.89
N SER A 397 -14.12 -16.73 -23.75
CA SER A 397 -14.52 -17.45 -22.54
C SER A 397 -15.90 -18.11 -22.61
N VAL A 398 -16.70 -17.84 -23.65
CA VAL A 398 -18.02 -18.43 -23.85
C VAL A 398 -18.05 -19.24 -25.15
N ALA A 399 -18.64 -20.43 -25.11
CA ALA A 399 -18.79 -21.29 -26.29
C ALA A 399 -19.96 -20.79 -27.14
N GLY A 400 -19.80 -20.79 -28.47
CA GLY A 400 -20.95 -20.72 -29.36
C GLY A 400 -21.83 -21.96 -29.15
N THR A 401 -22.86 -21.88 -28.31
CA THR A 401 -23.90 -22.91 -28.26
C THR A 401 -24.82 -22.77 -29.46
N THR A 402 -25.43 -23.87 -29.88
CA THR A 402 -26.42 -23.92 -30.96
C THR A 402 -27.64 -23.09 -30.58
N GLY A 403 -27.60 -21.79 -30.88
CA GLY A 403 -28.53 -20.77 -30.40
C GLY A 403 -27.84 -19.42 -30.21
N ASN A 404 -27.57 -18.71 -31.32
CA ASN A 404 -27.14 -17.31 -31.51
C ASN A 404 -26.97 -16.40 -30.26
N THR A 405 -26.06 -16.70 -29.35
CA THR A 405 -25.81 -15.87 -28.14
C THR A 405 -24.32 -15.54 -27.88
N GLY A 406 -23.40 -16.19 -28.61
CA GLY A 406 -21.96 -15.93 -28.55
C GLY A 406 -21.48 -14.96 -29.63
N PHE A 407 -20.45 -14.17 -29.31
CA PHE A 407 -19.83 -13.21 -30.24
C PHE A 407 -18.90 -13.93 -31.25
N PHE A 408 -18.44 -15.15 -30.93
CA PHE A 408 -17.64 -16.00 -31.81
C PHE A 408 -18.43 -17.28 -32.18
N LYS A 409 -18.53 -17.61 -33.48
CA LYS A 409 -19.05 -18.91 -33.99
C LYS A 409 -18.02 -20.04 -33.82
N VAL A 410 -17.29 -20.08 -32.71
CA VAL A 410 -16.27 -21.11 -32.42
C VAL A 410 -16.51 -21.64 -31.01
N ALA A 411 -16.21 -22.92 -30.76
CA ALA A 411 -16.35 -23.51 -29.43
C ALA A 411 -15.49 -22.74 -28.40
N ALA A 412 -15.91 -22.70 -27.12
CA ALA A 412 -15.21 -21.97 -26.06
C ALA A 412 -13.73 -22.34 -26.05
N ASN A 413 -12.86 -21.34 -25.87
CA ASN A 413 -11.43 -21.55 -25.73
C ASN A 413 -10.74 -22.25 -26.93
N THR A 414 -11.35 -22.25 -28.11
CA THR A 414 -10.68 -22.74 -29.33
C THR A 414 -9.76 -21.65 -29.88
N ASN A 415 -8.49 -22.00 -30.15
CA ASN A 415 -7.53 -21.08 -30.76
C ASN A 415 -7.90 -20.81 -32.22
N VAL A 416 -8.26 -19.57 -32.53
CA VAL A 416 -8.38 -19.13 -33.93
C VAL A 416 -7.05 -18.51 -34.33
N SER A 417 -6.30 -19.20 -35.21
CA SER A 417 -5.01 -18.76 -35.72
C SER A 417 -5.15 -17.99 -37.05
N ALA A 418 -4.12 -17.24 -37.43
CA ALA A 418 -4.09 -16.29 -38.55
C ALA A 418 -4.47 -16.84 -39.96
N ALA A 419 -4.74 -18.14 -40.11
CA ALA A 419 -5.11 -18.75 -41.39
C ALA A 419 -6.59 -18.56 -41.78
N GLU A 420 -7.47 -18.13 -40.86
CA GLU A 420 -8.90 -17.94 -41.15
C GLU A 420 -9.23 -16.45 -41.28
N SER A 421 -9.06 -15.92 -42.51
CA SER A 421 -9.54 -14.58 -42.85
C SER A 421 -11.08 -14.57 -42.84
N ASN A 422 -11.65 -13.75 -41.95
CA ASN A 422 -13.09 -13.53 -41.70
C ASN A 422 -13.76 -14.50 -40.71
N VAL A 423 -13.52 -14.26 -39.42
CA VAL A 423 -14.45 -14.70 -38.37
C VAL A 423 -15.75 -13.89 -38.50
N GLY A 424 -16.70 -14.37 -39.29
CA GLY A 424 -18.02 -13.75 -39.43
C GLY A 424 -18.92 -14.02 -38.22
N ILE A 425 -19.32 -12.99 -37.50
CA ILE A 425 -20.32 -13.05 -36.42
C ILE A 425 -21.72 -13.21 -37.03
N ASP A 426 -22.57 -14.08 -36.48
CA ASP A 426 -23.95 -14.20 -36.97
C ASP A 426 -24.74 -12.92 -36.71
N ASN A 427 -25.61 -12.63 -37.67
CA ASN A 427 -26.39 -11.43 -37.76
C ASN A 427 -27.87 -11.78 -37.51
N VAL A 428 -28.65 -10.77 -37.09
CA VAL A 428 -30.07 -10.85 -36.70
C VAL A 428 -30.32 -11.41 -35.30
N VAL A 429 -30.28 -10.50 -34.32
CA VAL A 429 -31.15 -10.65 -33.15
C VAL A 429 -32.49 -10.05 -33.53
N THR A 430 -33.48 -10.92 -33.76
CA THR A 430 -34.86 -10.49 -33.89
C THR A 430 -35.25 -9.81 -32.58
N GLY A 431 -35.51 -8.51 -32.60
CA GLY A 431 -36.13 -7.78 -31.49
C GLY A 431 -37.59 -8.17 -31.22
N GLN A 432 -37.96 -9.40 -31.56
CA GLN A 432 -39.27 -10.00 -31.37
C GLN A 432 -39.05 -11.35 -30.67
N ASP A 433 -38.65 -11.31 -29.41
CA ASP A 433 -39.25 -12.25 -28.46
C ASP A 433 -40.46 -11.54 -27.84
N THR A 434 -41.47 -11.31 -28.67
CA THR A 434 -42.84 -11.12 -28.17
C THR A 434 -43.37 -12.50 -27.81
N ALA A 435 -43.17 -12.86 -26.54
CA ALA A 435 -44.15 -13.52 -25.67
C ALA A 435 -45.27 -14.37 -26.34
N THR A 436 -44.94 -15.31 -27.23
CA THR A 436 -45.96 -16.22 -27.79
C THR A 436 -45.54 -17.68 -27.93
N ASN A 437 -44.35 -18.07 -27.46
CA ASN A 437 -44.02 -19.49 -27.38
C ASN A 437 -43.26 -19.84 -26.10
N ARG A 438 -43.94 -19.71 -24.96
CA ARG A 438 -43.63 -20.38 -23.69
C ARG A 438 -44.74 -20.12 -22.65
N VAL A 439 -45.83 -20.88 -22.75
CA VAL A 439 -46.58 -21.34 -21.57
C VAL A 439 -45.78 -22.56 -21.11
N ASN A 440 -45.28 -22.78 -19.89
CA ASN A 440 -45.66 -22.50 -18.49
C ASN A 440 -44.32 -22.26 -17.70
N SER A 441 -44.24 -21.73 -16.49
CA SER A 441 -45.13 -21.78 -15.33
C SER A 441 -44.87 -20.53 -14.46
N ALA A 442 -45.96 -19.84 -14.07
CA ALA A 442 -46.07 -18.69 -13.16
C ALA A 442 -45.74 -17.28 -13.73
N GLY A 443 -46.81 -16.50 -13.98
CA GLY A 443 -46.80 -15.04 -14.20
C GLY A 443 -47.37 -14.62 -15.57
N LEU A 444 -48.68 -14.74 -15.79
CA LEU A 444 -49.68 -13.65 -15.75
C LEU A 444 -49.41 -12.49 -16.74
N ILE A 445 -50.28 -12.44 -17.75
CA ILE A 445 -50.39 -11.43 -18.82
C ILE A 445 -50.73 -10.05 -18.22
N ILE A 446 -50.00 -9.00 -18.58
CA ILE A 446 -50.45 -7.61 -18.42
C ILE A 446 -50.54 -6.98 -19.81
N GLY A 447 -51.79 -6.72 -20.22
CA GLY A 447 -52.09 -6.11 -21.51
C GLY A 447 -53.57 -6.15 -21.90
N GLN A 448 -54.48 -6.11 -20.93
CA GLN A 448 -55.86 -5.67 -21.16
C GLN A 448 -56.21 -4.63 -20.09
N ALA A 449 -57.07 -3.67 -20.45
CA ALA A 449 -57.65 -2.71 -19.52
C ALA A 449 -58.29 -3.47 -18.36
N GLN A 450 -57.66 -3.41 -17.18
CA GLN A 450 -58.21 -4.00 -15.98
C GLN A 450 -59.14 -2.98 -15.35
N THR A 451 -60.44 -3.11 -15.62
CA THR A 451 -61.48 -2.63 -14.72
C THR A 451 -61.36 -3.42 -13.42
N ALA A 452 -60.45 -3.01 -12.53
CA ALA A 452 -60.31 -3.63 -11.22
C ALA A 452 -61.39 -3.07 -10.29
N SER A 453 -62.54 -3.73 -10.32
CA SER A 453 -63.51 -3.71 -9.23
C SER A 453 -62.87 -4.29 -7.96
N ALA A 454 -62.93 -3.50 -6.89
CA ALA A 454 -62.91 -3.85 -5.47
C ALA A 454 -61.73 -4.66 -4.87
N ASN A 455 -61.14 -4.01 -3.84
CA ASN A 455 -60.40 -4.55 -2.70
C ASN A 455 -58.97 -5.11 -2.89
N ALA A 456 -57.97 -4.23 -2.74
CA ALA A 456 -57.21 -4.06 -1.48
C ALA A 456 -56.24 -2.88 -1.62
N VAL A 457 -56.28 -1.96 -0.65
CA VAL A 457 -55.38 -0.80 -0.58
C VAL A 457 -54.04 -1.30 -0.03
N ASN A 458 -53.09 -1.55 -0.91
CA ASN A 458 -51.73 -1.91 -0.54
C ASN A 458 -50.79 -0.73 -0.91
N ASN A 459 -50.07 -0.18 0.07
CA ASN A 459 -49.12 0.92 -0.11
C ASN A 459 -47.80 0.50 -0.79
N GLY A 460 -47.68 -0.76 -1.23
CA GLY A 460 -46.60 -1.26 -2.08
C GLY A 460 -45.29 -1.56 -1.34
N ILE A 461 -45.26 -1.46 -0.01
CA ILE A 461 -44.08 -1.76 0.80
C ILE A 461 -43.96 -3.27 0.98
N ALA A 462 -42.88 -3.88 0.49
CA ALA A 462 -42.63 -5.30 0.70
C ALA A 462 -42.24 -5.55 2.17
N ALA A 463 -42.54 -6.75 2.67
CA ALA A 463 -42.03 -7.17 3.97
C ALA A 463 -40.50 -7.19 3.92
N GLN A 464 -39.84 -6.49 4.84
CA GLN A 464 -38.40 -6.36 4.85
C GLN A 464 -37.86 -6.18 6.25
N THR A 465 -36.57 -6.46 6.41
CA THR A 465 -35.85 -6.28 7.66
C THR A 465 -34.85 -5.15 7.51
N ILE A 466 -34.85 -4.22 8.47
CA ILE A 466 -33.91 -3.11 8.57
C ILE A 466 -32.93 -3.39 9.70
N LYS A 467 -31.63 -3.33 9.44
CA LYS A 467 -30.58 -3.44 10.45
C LYS A 467 -29.83 -2.12 10.52
N VAL A 468 -29.67 -1.57 11.71
CA VAL A 468 -28.75 -0.46 11.96
C VAL A 468 -27.52 -1.06 12.63
N LYS A 469 -26.32 -0.77 12.14
CA LYS A 469 -25.06 -1.21 12.72
C LYS A 469 -24.29 -0.04 13.33
N ASP A 470 -23.62 -0.28 14.46
CA ASP A 470 -22.71 0.67 15.08
C ASP A 470 -21.38 0.77 14.31
N ALA A 471 -20.48 1.65 14.75
CA ALA A 471 -19.16 1.85 14.16
C ALA A 471 -18.23 0.63 14.23
N ALA A 472 -18.55 -0.37 15.07
CA ALA A 472 -17.84 -1.65 15.16
C ALA A 472 -18.48 -2.75 14.29
N GLY A 473 -19.58 -2.44 13.59
CA GLY A 473 -20.31 -3.36 12.71
C GLY A 473 -21.36 -4.23 13.41
N ASN A 474 -21.65 -4.03 14.69
CA ASN A 474 -22.66 -4.78 15.43
C ASN A 474 -24.06 -4.20 15.19
N VAL A 475 -25.07 -5.07 15.05
CA VAL A 475 -26.46 -4.62 14.91
C VAL A 475 -26.96 -4.01 16.23
N VAL A 476 -27.41 -2.76 16.18
CA VAL A 476 -27.95 -2.01 17.31
C VAL A 476 -29.37 -2.50 17.60
N GLY A 477 -29.64 -2.89 18.85
CA GLY A 477 -30.94 -3.43 19.27
C GLY A 477 -31.06 -4.95 19.04
N ASN A 478 -32.14 -5.39 18.38
CA ASN A 478 -32.36 -6.82 18.10
C ASN A 478 -31.39 -7.31 17.01
N SER A 479 -30.64 -8.39 17.28
CA SER A 479 -29.67 -8.98 16.34
C SER A 479 -30.29 -9.39 15.00
N SER A 480 -31.60 -9.64 14.97
CA SER A 480 -32.36 -9.95 13.75
C SER A 480 -32.76 -8.71 12.94
N GLY A 481 -32.66 -7.49 13.50
CA GLY A 481 -33.12 -6.23 12.89
C GLY A 481 -34.59 -5.90 13.18
N ILE A 482 -35.04 -4.73 12.71
CA ILE A 482 -36.44 -4.29 12.74
C ILE A 482 -37.17 -4.94 11.58
N SER A 483 -38.21 -5.72 11.86
CA SER A 483 -39.10 -6.24 10.83
C SER A 483 -40.16 -5.19 10.48
N VAL A 484 -40.14 -4.75 9.23
CA VAL A 484 -41.22 -3.97 8.64
C VAL A 484 -42.16 -4.94 7.94
N SER A 485 -43.38 -5.06 8.48
CA SER A 485 -44.42 -5.87 7.87
C SER A 485 -44.77 -5.32 6.49
N GLY A 486 -45.11 -6.22 5.56
CA GLY A 486 -45.68 -5.82 4.28
C GLY A 486 -46.83 -4.83 4.52
N ASN A 487 -46.74 -3.69 3.86
CA ASN A 487 -47.70 -2.60 3.92
C ASN A 487 -47.74 -1.77 5.21
N ALA A 488 -46.67 -1.72 5.99
CA ALA A 488 -46.60 -0.85 7.16
C ALA A 488 -46.77 0.64 6.79
N THR A 489 -47.42 1.44 7.64
CA THR A 489 -47.48 2.90 7.44
C THR A 489 -46.13 3.53 7.76
N VAL A 490 -45.82 4.66 7.13
CA VAL A 490 -44.57 5.40 7.37
C VAL A 490 -44.42 5.80 8.84
N LYS A 491 -45.51 6.17 9.51
CA LYS A 491 -45.55 6.44 10.95
C LYS A 491 -45.11 5.25 11.80
N THR A 492 -45.55 4.04 11.45
CA THR A 492 -45.14 2.81 12.15
C THR A 492 -43.63 2.58 12.00
N ILE A 493 -43.10 2.76 10.78
CA ILE A 493 -41.68 2.58 10.46
C ILE A 493 -40.81 3.60 11.20
N VAL A 494 -41.20 4.88 11.17
CA VAL A 494 -40.53 5.96 11.89
C VAL A 494 -40.53 5.71 13.40
N GLY A 495 -41.65 5.24 13.95
CA GLY A 495 -41.75 4.87 15.37
C GLY A 495 -40.81 3.73 15.76
N GLN A 496 -40.71 2.69 14.93
CA GLN A 496 -39.78 1.58 15.15
C GLN A 496 -38.31 2.01 15.07
N LEU A 497 -37.97 2.89 14.12
CA LEU A 497 -36.60 3.40 13.94
C LEU A 497 -36.16 4.33 15.07
N ASN A 498 -37.05 5.21 15.57
CA ASN A 498 -36.79 6.07 16.71
C ASN A 498 -36.63 5.33 18.04
N GLY A 499 -36.99 4.04 18.09
CA GLY A 499 -36.75 3.17 19.25
C GLY A 499 -35.32 2.63 19.34
N LEU A 500 -34.47 2.85 18.32
CA LEU A 500 -33.07 2.41 18.31
C LEU A 500 -32.14 3.54 18.76
N ASP A 501 -31.13 3.20 19.55
CA ASP A 501 -30.13 4.16 20.00
C ASP A 501 -29.28 4.69 18.83
N GLY A 502 -29.00 6.00 18.83
CA GLY A 502 -28.25 6.67 17.76
C GLY A 502 -29.01 6.90 16.44
N VAL A 503 -30.34 6.68 16.41
CA VAL A 503 -31.18 6.88 15.22
C VAL A 503 -32.22 7.98 15.48
N THR A 504 -32.43 8.88 14.53
CA THR A 504 -33.52 9.86 14.55
C THR A 504 -34.23 9.85 13.20
N ALA A 505 -35.46 9.35 13.17
CA ALA A 505 -36.32 9.28 11.99
C ALA A 505 -37.46 10.31 12.09
N THR A 506 -37.78 10.94 10.96
CA THR A 506 -38.91 11.89 10.82
C THR A 506 -39.74 11.51 9.60
N GLY A 507 -41.07 11.52 9.73
CA GLY A 507 -42.00 11.18 8.64
C GLY A 507 -42.76 12.41 8.15
N SER A 508 -43.04 12.47 6.85
CA SER A 508 -43.91 13.49 6.25
C SER A 508 -44.64 12.92 5.04
N ALA A 509 -45.89 13.28 4.81
CA ALA A 509 -46.60 12.95 3.57
C ALA A 509 -47.05 14.23 2.87
N GLN A 510 -47.04 14.24 1.55
CA GLN A 510 -47.59 15.32 0.74
C GLN A 510 -48.38 14.76 -0.41
N ALA A 511 -49.55 15.35 -0.65
CA ALA A 511 -50.38 15.08 -1.81
C ALA A 511 -50.79 16.40 -2.44
N THR A 512 -50.61 16.50 -3.75
CA THR A 512 -51.09 17.63 -4.54
C THR A 512 -52.30 17.18 -5.34
N ILE A 513 -53.36 17.96 -5.29
CA ILE A 513 -54.56 17.75 -6.10
C ILE A 513 -54.60 18.84 -7.17
N SER A 514 -54.56 18.40 -8.43
CA SER A 514 -54.50 19.25 -9.62
C SER A 514 -55.63 18.91 -10.59
N LYS A 515 -55.92 19.82 -11.53
CA LYS A 515 -56.83 19.61 -12.66
C LYS A 515 -58.26 19.17 -12.28
N PHE A 516 -58.90 19.89 -11.36
CA PHE A 516 -60.32 19.72 -11.11
C PHE A 516 -61.15 20.13 -12.34
N THR A 517 -61.92 19.20 -12.90
CA THR A 517 -62.97 19.50 -13.89
C THR A 517 -64.32 19.16 -13.28
N GLY A 518 -65.14 20.17 -13.01
CA GLY A 518 -66.53 19.97 -12.59
C GLY A 518 -67.40 19.61 -13.79
N ASP A 519 -68.25 18.59 -13.66
CA ASP A 519 -69.48 18.57 -14.45
C ASP A 519 -70.42 19.63 -13.86
N GLY A 520 -71.09 20.42 -14.69
CA GLY A 520 -71.89 21.57 -14.26
C GLY A 520 -73.18 21.24 -13.48
N SER A 521 -73.26 20.11 -12.77
CA SER A 521 -74.42 19.71 -11.98
C SER A 521 -74.14 19.78 -10.47
N THR A 522 -75.07 20.42 -9.76
CA THR A 522 -74.96 20.79 -8.34
C THR A 522 -74.66 19.66 -7.35
N ASN A 523 -73.82 20.04 -6.39
CA ASN A 523 -73.79 19.75 -4.95
C ASN A 523 -72.97 18.56 -4.40
N ALA A 524 -71.90 18.97 -3.71
CA ALA A 524 -71.08 18.27 -2.72
C ALA A 524 -69.98 17.33 -3.27
N VAL A 525 -68.79 17.89 -3.51
CA VAL A 525 -67.54 17.13 -3.45
C VAL A 525 -67.32 16.77 -1.98
N THR A 526 -67.61 15.52 -1.59
CA THR A 526 -67.20 15.02 -0.27
C THR A 526 -65.77 14.52 -0.39
N LEU A 527 -64.85 15.23 0.26
CA LEU A 527 -63.46 14.82 0.36
C LEU A 527 -63.25 14.21 1.74
N SER A 528 -62.93 12.94 1.84
CA SER A 528 -62.35 12.42 3.09
C SER A 528 -60.83 12.45 3.03
N VAL A 529 -60.20 13.06 4.04
CA VAL A 529 -58.75 12.91 4.30
C VAL A 529 -58.56 11.96 5.48
N ASN A 530 -57.90 10.83 5.23
CA ASN A 530 -57.61 9.81 6.24
C ASN A 530 -58.85 9.37 7.07
N GLY A 531 -60.00 9.19 6.40
CA GLY A 531 -61.26 8.76 7.04
C GLY A 531 -62.08 9.88 7.67
N THR A 532 -61.56 11.11 7.78
CA THR A 532 -62.33 12.28 8.23
C THR A 532 -63.02 12.93 7.03
N ALA A 533 -64.35 12.98 7.03
CA ALA A 533 -65.12 13.65 5.97
C ALA A 533 -65.00 15.18 6.09
N LEU A 534 -64.68 15.85 4.98
CA LEU A 534 -64.64 17.31 4.86
C LEU A 534 -65.84 17.78 4.06
N THR A 535 -66.61 18.69 4.66
CA THR A 535 -67.68 19.40 3.98
C THR A 535 -67.09 20.63 3.29
N ILE A 536 -66.97 20.58 1.96
CA ILE A 536 -66.51 21.72 1.17
C ILE A 536 -67.72 22.63 0.94
N SER A 537 -67.77 23.76 1.65
CA SER A 537 -68.87 24.73 1.56
C SER A 537 -68.60 25.75 0.45
N GLY A 538 -69.64 26.17 -0.28
CA GLY A 538 -69.55 27.27 -1.26
C GLY A 538 -69.02 26.89 -2.65
N VAL A 539 -69.14 25.62 -3.05
CA VAL A 539 -68.78 25.15 -4.40
C VAL A 539 -70.04 24.75 -5.18
N ASP A 540 -70.29 25.41 -6.31
CA ASP A 540 -71.31 25.11 -7.31
C ASP A 540 -70.70 24.94 -8.72
N GLY A 541 -71.53 24.58 -9.70
CA GLY A 541 -71.10 24.32 -11.08
C GLY A 541 -70.60 25.55 -11.85
N THR A 542 -70.61 26.74 -11.24
CA THR A 542 -70.12 28.01 -11.83
C THR A 542 -68.76 28.44 -11.30
N ASN A 543 -68.25 27.80 -10.25
CA ASN A 543 -66.96 28.14 -9.66
C ASN A 543 -65.77 27.79 -10.58
N THR A 544 -64.78 28.67 -10.60
CA THR A 544 -63.52 28.42 -11.29
C THR A 544 -62.69 27.37 -10.54
N ALA A 545 -61.80 26.66 -11.25
CA ALA A 545 -60.91 25.67 -10.64
C ALA A 545 -60.10 26.24 -9.46
N SER A 546 -59.76 27.54 -9.51
CA SER A 546 -59.03 28.24 -8.43
C SER A 546 -59.88 28.42 -7.16
N GLU A 547 -61.16 28.73 -7.31
CA GLU A 547 -62.11 28.89 -6.19
C GLU A 547 -62.37 27.54 -5.50
N VAL A 548 -62.48 26.47 -6.27
CA VAL A 548 -62.63 25.10 -5.74
C VAL A 548 -61.36 24.69 -4.98
N SER A 549 -60.17 24.94 -5.53
CA SER A 549 -58.90 24.67 -4.85
C SER A 549 -58.76 25.45 -3.53
N ALA A 550 -59.17 26.72 -3.51
CA ALA A 550 -59.17 27.52 -2.29
C ALA A 550 -60.16 26.98 -1.22
N ALA A 551 -61.35 26.56 -1.64
CA ALA A 551 -62.35 25.97 -0.74
C ALA A 551 -61.87 24.65 -0.11
N ILE A 552 -61.18 23.80 -0.89
CA ILE A 552 -60.58 22.56 -0.38
C ILE A 552 -59.46 22.86 0.64
N ARG A 553 -58.57 23.82 0.33
CA ARG A 553 -57.51 24.26 1.26
C ARG A 553 -58.11 24.71 2.60
N ASP A 554 -59.13 25.56 2.54
CA ASP A 554 -59.73 26.15 3.74
C ASP A 554 -60.53 25.11 4.53
N ALA A 555 -61.19 24.15 3.88
CA ALA A 555 -61.85 23.04 4.54
C ALA A 555 -60.86 22.15 5.32
N VAL A 556 -59.70 21.83 4.74
CA VAL A 556 -58.66 21.03 5.40
C VAL A 556 -58.07 21.78 6.62
N ASN A 557 -57.75 23.06 6.46
CA ASN A 557 -57.10 23.85 7.53
C ASN A 557 -58.04 24.22 8.69
N GLN A 558 -59.36 24.28 8.43
CA GLN A 558 -60.36 24.61 9.46
C GLN A 558 -60.87 23.38 10.22
N ASN A 559 -60.56 22.16 9.77
CA ASN A 559 -60.96 20.94 10.44
C ASN A 559 -60.03 20.63 11.63
N SER A 560 -60.54 20.73 12.86
CA SER A 560 -59.75 20.52 14.09
C SER A 560 -59.14 19.12 14.19
N THR A 561 -59.90 18.08 13.82
CA THR A 561 -59.42 16.68 13.83
C THR A 561 -58.24 16.44 12.88
N LEU A 562 -58.22 17.07 11.71
CA LEU A 562 -57.10 16.96 10.77
C LEU A 562 -55.88 17.77 11.24
N LYS A 563 -56.10 18.97 11.80
CA LYS A 563 -55.02 19.82 12.32
C LYS A 563 -54.31 19.16 13.51
N ASP A 564 -55.06 18.59 14.44
CA ASP A 564 -54.50 17.85 15.59
C ASP A 564 -53.77 16.58 15.15
N ALA A 565 -54.19 15.98 14.04
CA ALA A 565 -53.49 14.88 13.37
C ALA A 565 -52.29 15.33 12.49
N GLY A 566 -51.92 16.62 12.52
CA GLY A 566 -50.73 17.15 11.85
C GLY A 566 -50.90 17.44 10.36
N PHE A 567 -52.14 17.52 9.85
CA PHE A 567 -52.42 17.88 8.46
C PHE A 567 -52.52 19.41 8.27
N SER A 568 -52.06 19.89 7.12
CA SER A 568 -52.18 21.27 6.67
C SER A 568 -52.34 21.33 5.15
N ALA A 569 -52.96 22.38 4.62
CA ALA A 569 -53.12 22.58 3.18
C ALA A 569 -52.64 23.97 2.73
N THR A 570 -52.01 24.03 1.57
CA THR A 570 -51.55 25.28 0.92
C THR A 570 -51.84 25.23 -0.58
N LEU A 571 -51.87 26.37 -1.26
CA LEU A 571 -51.87 26.40 -2.73
C LEU A 571 -50.42 26.56 -3.23
N ASN A 572 -50.05 25.83 -4.28
CA ASN A 572 -48.75 26.02 -4.94
C ASN A 572 -48.81 27.16 -5.98
N ALA A 573 -47.68 27.43 -6.66
CA ALA A 573 -47.58 28.49 -7.67
C ALA A 573 -48.48 28.25 -8.92
N THR A 574 -48.95 27.02 -9.15
CA THR A 574 -49.85 26.66 -10.25
C THR A 574 -51.34 26.69 -9.86
N GLY A 575 -51.66 26.98 -8.60
CA GLY A 575 -53.04 27.03 -8.08
C GLY A 575 -53.61 25.68 -7.64
N ASP A 576 -52.77 24.65 -7.53
CA ASP A 576 -53.16 23.30 -7.08
C ASP A 576 -53.13 23.19 -5.55
N VAL A 577 -53.94 22.30 -4.99
CA VAL A 577 -54.05 22.11 -3.54
C VAL A 577 -52.99 21.13 -3.06
N VAL A 578 -52.06 21.60 -2.24
CA VAL A 578 -51.03 20.78 -1.60
C VAL A 578 -51.42 20.50 -0.16
N ILE A 579 -51.81 19.28 0.16
CA ILE A 579 -52.05 18.80 1.51
C ILE A 579 -50.78 18.12 2.03
N LYS A 580 -50.34 18.50 3.22
CA LYS A 580 -49.16 17.96 3.91
C LYS A 580 -49.57 17.36 5.25
N ASN A 581 -48.94 16.27 5.62
CA ASN A 581 -48.99 15.70 6.96
C ASN A 581 -47.56 15.62 7.52
N ASN A 582 -47.33 16.17 8.71
CA ASN A 582 -46.00 16.20 9.33
C ASN A 582 -45.77 15.05 10.34
N THR A 583 -46.72 14.13 10.48
CA THR A 583 -46.64 12.96 11.38
C THR A 583 -46.24 11.68 10.63
N GLY A 584 -46.15 11.74 9.29
CA GLY A 584 -45.90 10.59 8.43
C GLY A 584 -47.11 9.66 8.28
N ASP A 585 -48.32 10.14 8.57
CA ASP A 585 -49.55 9.42 8.26
C ASP A 585 -49.85 9.52 6.75
N ASP A 586 -50.27 8.40 6.14
CA ASP A 586 -50.61 8.34 4.73
C ASP A 586 -51.84 9.23 4.43
N ILE A 587 -51.83 9.92 3.28
CA ILE A 587 -52.93 10.80 2.90
C ILE A 587 -53.90 10.02 2.01
N LYS A 588 -55.03 9.60 2.60
CA LYS A 588 -56.09 8.90 1.86
C LYS A 588 -57.14 9.88 1.38
N PHE A 589 -57.45 9.83 0.07
CA PHE A 589 -58.51 10.58 -0.59
C PHE A 589 -59.70 9.67 -0.89
N VAL A 590 -60.89 10.13 -0.53
CA VAL A 590 -62.16 9.54 -0.97
C VAL A 590 -63.01 10.66 -1.56
N PHE A 591 -63.41 10.53 -2.82
CA PHE A 591 -64.33 11.44 -3.51
C PHE A 591 -65.71 10.77 -3.64
N GLY A 592 -66.77 11.39 -3.13
CA GLY A 592 -68.16 10.94 -3.30
C GLY A 592 -68.95 11.87 -4.24
N GLY A 593 -69.72 11.29 -5.18
CA GLY A 593 -70.57 12.02 -6.13
C GLY A 593 -70.30 11.66 -7.61
N SER A 594 -71.23 12.01 -8.52
CA SER A 594 -71.11 11.73 -9.96
C SER A 594 -70.04 12.60 -10.67
N THR A 595 -69.36 11.98 -11.63
CA THR A 595 -68.58 12.50 -12.78
C THR A 595 -67.64 13.72 -12.61
N SER A 596 -66.95 13.86 -11.49
CA SER A 596 -65.80 14.77 -11.36
C SER A 596 -64.47 14.06 -11.64
N THR A 597 -63.53 14.75 -12.31
CA THR A 597 -62.15 14.26 -12.48
C THR A 597 -61.16 15.15 -11.75
N ALA A 598 -60.22 14.52 -11.04
CA ALA A 598 -59.11 15.19 -10.36
C ALA A 598 -57.84 14.35 -10.49
N SER A 599 -56.70 15.00 -10.67
CA SER A 599 -55.40 14.34 -10.66
C SER A 599 -54.77 14.49 -9.29
N VAL A 600 -54.43 13.38 -8.64
CA VAL A 600 -53.69 13.40 -7.37
C VAL A 600 -52.26 12.93 -7.63
N THR A 601 -51.29 13.74 -7.20
CA THR A 601 -49.85 13.42 -7.25
C THR A 601 -49.29 13.39 -5.83
N GLY A 602 -48.35 12.48 -5.57
CA GLY A 602 -47.73 12.30 -4.26
C GLY A 602 -46.46 13.13 -4.04
N THR A 603 -45.78 12.89 -2.91
CA THR A 603 -44.58 13.59 -2.43
C THR A 603 -43.38 13.53 -3.40
N ASP A 604 -43.32 12.56 -4.32
CA ASP A 604 -42.33 12.48 -5.39
C ASP A 604 -42.96 12.83 -6.74
N ALA A 605 -42.67 14.03 -7.22
CA ALA A 605 -43.22 14.63 -8.44
C ALA A 605 -42.89 13.83 -9.72
N ALA A 606 -42.01 12.83 -9.66
CA ALA A 606 -41.66 11.96 -10.78
C ALA A 606 -42.54 10.71 -10.92
N SER A 607 -43.42 10.41 -9.94
CA SER A 607 -44.29 9.24 -9.98
C SER A 607 -45.64 9.53 -10.64
N THR A 608 -46.07 8.61 -11.48
CA THR A 608 -47.23 8.63 -12.38
C THR A 608 -48.46 9.32 -11.79
N ALA A 609 -48.92 10.41 -12.44
CA ALA A 609 -50.17 11.05 -12.07
C ALA A 609 -51.34 10.06 -12.19
N ALA A 610 -51.98 9.72 -11.07
CA ALA A 610 -53.23 8.97 -11.10
C ALA A 610 -54.35 9.93 -11.50
N SER A 611 -54.90 9.77 -12.70
CA SER A 611 -56.13 10.45 -13.10
C SER A 611 -57.30 9.74 -12.42
N ILE A 612 -57.90 10.37 -11.41
CA ILE A 612 -59.06 9.83 -10.71
C ILE A 612 -60.31 10.32 -11.45
N THR A 613 -60.96 9.41 -12.17
CA THR A 613 -62.28 9.62 -12.79
C THR A 613 -63.29 8.84 -11.94
N THR A 614 -64.23 9.51 -11.24
CA THR A 614 -65.18 8.87 -10.29
C THR A 614 -66.05 7.81 -10.97
N THR A 615 -66.09 6.56 -10.49
CA THR A 615 -66.96 6.09 -9.38
C THR A 615 -66.18 5.41 -8.24
N ASN A 616 -66.31 5.90 -6.99
CA ASN A 616 -65.81 5.28 -5.74
C ASN A 616 -64.34 4.78 -5.75
N VAL A 617 -63.38 5.67 -6.00
CA VAL A 617 -61.94 5.33 -5.97
C VAL A 617 -61.31 5.84 -4.68
N ASN A 618 -60.70 4.94 -3.91
CA ASN A 618 -59.86 5.26 -2.76
C ASN A 618 -58.40 5.38 -3.23
N THR A 619 -57.78 6.55 -3.08
CA THR A 619 -56.35 6.73 -3.40
C THR A 619 -55.59 7.01 -2.11
N THR A 620 -54.55 6.22 -1.83
CA THR A 620 -53.67 6.42 -0.68
C THR A 620 -52.34 6.93 -1.18
N VAL A 621 -51.94 8.12 -0.73
CA VAL A 621 -50.63 8.69 -0.99
C VAL A 621 -49.75 8.37 0.22
N SER A 622 -48.83 7.44 0.03
CA SER A 622 -47.87 7.03 1.07
C SER A 622 -46.92 8.19 1.41
N GLY A 623 -46.58 8.33 2.69
CA GLY A 623 -45.59 9.32 3.13
C GLY A 623 -44.17 9.01 2.66
N SER A 624 -43.27 9.98 2.85
CA SER A 624 -41.83 9.79 2.89
C SER A 624 -41.34 9.86 4.35
N PHE A 625 -40.18 9.28 4.63
CA PHE A 625 -39.48 9.49 5.90
C PHE A 625 -38.00 9.70 5.66
N THR A 626 -37.37 10.46 6.54
CA THR A 626 -35.94 10.68 6.59
C THR A 626 -35.38 10.04 7.83
N VAL A 627 -34.23 9.39 7.72
CA VAL A 627 -33.51 8.77 8.84
C VAL A 627 -32.15 9.44 8.96
N ALA A 628 -31.87 9.99 10.13
CA ALA A 628 -30.55 10.48 10.53
C ALA A 628 -29.90 9.45 11.47
N LEU A 629 -28.62 9.18 11.25
CA LEU A 629 -27.81 8.26 12.04
C LEU A 629 -26.68 9.05 12.71
N LYS A 630 -26.24 8.60 13.89
CA LYS A 630 -25.02 9.10 14.53
C LYS A 630 -23.78 8.72 13.72
N ASP A 631 -22.72 9.52 13.80
CA ASP A 631 -21.47 9.28 13.05
C ASP A 631 -20.94 7.85 13.23
N GLY A 632 -20.59 7.21 12.11
CA GLY A 632 -20.08 5.84 12.05
C GLY A 632 -21.14 4.73 12.02
N TYR A 633 -22.43 5.06 12.14
CA TYR A 633 -23.52 4.07 12.08
C TYR A 633 -23.96 3.85 10.62
N THR A 634 -24.35 2.62 10.27
CA THR A 634 -24.84 2.26 8.93
C THR A 634 -26.22 1.63 9.00
N ILE A 635 -27.02 1.77 7.94
CA ILE A 635 -28.35 1.15 7.82
C ILE A 635 -28.42 0.23 6.60
N GLU A 636 -28.86 -1.00 6.84
CA GLU A 636 -29.00 -2.05 5.84
C GLU A 636 -30.46 -2.49 5.76
N SER A 637 -30.93 -2.74 4.54
CA SER A 637 -32.27 -3.24 4.24
C SER A 637 -32.17 -4.56 3.50
N SER A 638 -33.04 -5.53 3.83
CA SER A 638 -33.11 -6.81 3.12
C SER A 638 -33.69 -6.71 1.71
N VAL A 639 -34.20 -5.54 1.31
CA VAL A 639 -34.76 -5.27 -0.03
C VAL A 639 -34.19 -3.95 -0.56
N SER A 640 -33.68 -3.98 -1.80
CA SER A 640 -33.13 -2.82 -2.52
C SER A 640 -34.02 -2.50 -3.71
N GLY A 641 -34.65 -1.32 -3.74
CA GLY A 641 -35.55 -0.95 -4.84
C GLY A 641 -36.03 0.50 -4.75
N LYS A 642 -36.13 1.17 -5.90
CA LYS A 642 -36.48 2.59 -6.01
C LYS A 642 -37.94 2.85 -6.41
N THR A 643 -38.69 1.81 -6.74
CA THR A 643 -40.06 1.91 -7.26
C THR A 643 -41.00 1.02 -6.46
N ALA A 644 -42.28 1.41 -6.39
CA ALA A 644 -43.34 0.66 -5.70
C ALA A 644 -43.50 -0.80 -6.20
N ALA A 645 -42.95 -1.13 -7.38
CA ALA A 645 -42.93 -2.49 -7.91
C ALA A 645 -41.80 -3.38 -7.31
N ALA A 646 -40.76 -2.78 -6.71
CA ALA A 646 -39.63 -3.48 -6.10
C ALA A 646 -39.65 -3.46 -4.56
N GLY A 647 -40.56 -2.70 -3.93
CA GLY A 647 -40.93 -2.85 -2.51
C GLY A 647 -39.88 -2.44 -1.46
N GLY A 648 -38.78 -1.76 -1.83
CA GLY A 648 -37.73 -1.33 -0.90
C GLY A 648 -38.03 0.01 -0.20
N LEU A 649 -37.73 0.11 1.10
CA LEU A 649 -37.96 1.31 1.94
C LEU A 649 -36.90 2.41 1.82
N PHE A 650 -35.69 2.10 1.34
CA PHE A 650 -34.60 3.06 1.21
C PHE A 650 -34.16 3.18 -0.25
N ASP A 651 -34.10 4.41 -0.76
CA ASP A 651 -33.42 4.69 -2.02
C ASP A 651 -31.92 4.42 -1.81
N THR A 652 -31.43 3.29 -2.29
CA THR A 652 -30.00 2.93 -2.22
C THR A 652 -29.11 3.92 -2.98
N THR A 653 -29.67 4.75 -3.87
CA THR A 653 -28.96 5.88 -4.51
C THR A 653 -28.90 7.12 -3.61
N ALA A 654 -29.88 7.34 -2.73
CA ALA A 654 -29.80 8.37 -1.68
C ALA A 654 -28.96 7.88 -0.49
N ASN A 655 -28.88 6.56 -0.29
CA ASN A 655 -27.86 5.94 0.54
C ASN A 655 -26.48 6.00 -0.14
N ALA A 656 -26.39 6.28 -1.44
CA ALA A 656 -25.15 6.75 -2.05
C ALA A 656 -24.84 8.22 -1.69
N LYS A 657 -25.79 9.03 -1.18
CA LYS A 657 -25.48 10.34 -0.55
C LYS A 657 -25.04 10.20 0.91
N ALA A 658 -25.61 9.26 1.67
CA ALA A 658 -25.11 8.93 3.01
C ALA A 658 -23.80 8.11 2.97
N ALA A 659 -23.57 7.32 1.91
CA ALA A 659 -22.26 6.76 1.58
C ALA A 659 -21.36 7.76 0.83
N ASN A 660 -21.88 8.88 0.29
CA ASN A 660 -21.06 10.02 -0.17
C ASN A 660 -20.71 10.97 0.98
N ALA A 661 -21.09 10.65 2.21
CA ALA A 661 -20.24 10.95 3.37
C ALA A 661 -19.07 9.93 3.46
N ILE A 662 -18.47 9.53 2.33
CA ILE A 662 -17.02 9.34 2.24
C ILE A 662 -16.43 10.75 2.41
N THR A 663 -16.50 11.24 3.65
CA THR A 663 -15.88 12.48 4.12
C THR A 663 -14.42 12.23 4.50
N ALA A 664 -13.76 11.36 3.75
CA ALA A 664 -12.32 11.28 3.65
C ALA A 664 -12.03 10.56 2.33
N VAL A 665 -11.50 11.28 1.34
CA VAL A 665 -10.56 10.63 0.43
C VAL A 665 -9.49 10.08 1.37
N ASN A 666 -9.53 8.77 1.64
CA ASN A 666 -8.56 8.18 2.54
C ASN A 666 -7.22 8.23 1.82
N TYR A 667 -6.44 9.27 2.09
CA TYR A 667 -5.05 9.42 1.66
C TYR A 667 -4.12 8.45 2.40
N GLY A 668 -4.63 7.27 2.75
CA GLY A 668 -3.90 6.22 3.43
C GLY A 668 -2.72 5.76 2.60
N ASN A 669 -1.62 5.45 3.28
CA ASN A 669 -0.37 5.04 2.63
C ASN A 669 -0.34 3.53 2.33
N SER A 670 -1.50 2.85 2.37
CA SER A 670 -1.72 1.43 2.08
C SER A 670 -1.06 0.45 3.07
N VAL A 671 -0.39 0.90 4.12
CA VAL A 671 0.20 0.03 5.16
C VAL A 671 -0.92 -0.76 5.82
N ALA A 672 -0.76 -2.07 5.87
CA ALA A 672 -1.70 -2.93 6.58
C ALA A 672 -1.34 -3.05 8.06
N ALA A 673 -2.35 -3.33 8.89
CA ALA A 673 -2.11 -3.65 10.28
C ALA A 673 -1.23 -4.92 10.38
N GLN A 674 -0.12 -4.84 11.10
CA GLN A 674 0.86 -5.91 11.22
C GLN A 674 1.60 -5.85 12.55
N THR A 675 2.13 -6.99 12.97
CA THR A 675 3.03 -7.07 14.12
C THR A 675 4.45 -7.27 13.62
N LEU A 676 5.36 -6.39 14.05
CA LEU A 676 6.79 -6.50 13.80
C LEU A 676 7.45 -7.22 14.97
N THR A 677 8.11 -8.35 14.73
CA THR A 677 8.97 -8.99 15.73
C THR A 677 10.41 -8.59 15.47
N ILE A 678 10.99 -7.86 16.41
CA ILE A 678 12.36 -7.34 16.33
C ILE A 678 13.21 -8.15 17.31
N THR A 679 14.29 -8.75 16.81
CA THR A 679 15.22 -9.53 17.63
C THR A 679 16.62 -8.95 17.47
N GLY A 680 17.14 -8.35 18.54
CA GLY A 680 18.51 -7.83 18.60
C GLY A 680 19.33 -8.48 19.70
N ALA A 681 20.52 -7.96 19.97
CA ALA A 681 21.44 -8.55 20.95
C ALA A 681 20.94 -8.49 22.40
N ALA A 682 20.05 -7.54 22.74
CA ALA A 682 19.49 -7.41 24.09
C ALA A 682 18.26 -8.30 24.34
N GLY A 683 17.61 -8.79 23.27
CA GLY A 683 16.37 -9.56 23.38
C GLY A 683 15.45 -9.39 22.17
N SER A 684 14.18 -9.80 22.34
CA SER A 684 13.15 -9.73 21.31
C SER A 684 11.92 -8.99 21.81
N ALA A 685 11.32 -8.15 20.96
CA ALA A 685 10.09 -7.43 21.25
C ALA A 685 9.14 -7.44 20.05
N SER A 686 7.83 -7.34 20.32
CA SER A 686 6.79 -7.21 19.29
C SER A 686 6.24 -5.79 19.28
N VAL A 687 6.21 -5.18 18.10
CA VAL A 687 5.72 -3.81 17.86
C VAL A 687 4.52 -3.87 16.93
N ASN A 688 3.38 -3.33 17.38
CA ASN A 688 2.16 -3.31 16.58
C ASN A 688 2.14 -2.07 15.67
N VAL A 689 1.91 -2.30 14.38
CA VAL A 689 1.66 -1.30 13.34
C VAL A 689 0.18 -1.36 12.99
N LEU A 690 -0.49 -0.21 12.98
CA LEU A 690 -1.88 -0.05 12.62
C LEU A 690 -1.99 0.23 11.12
N LYS A 691 -3.21 0.09 10.59
CA LYS A 691 -3.50 0.39 9.20
C LYS A 691 -3.21 1.87 8.90
N ASP A 692 -2.55 2.12 7.78
CA ASP A 692 -2.18 3.44 7.24
C ASP A 692 -1.27 4.30 8.16
N ASP A 693 -0.60 3.70 9.15
CA ASP A 693 0.39 4.38 10.00
C ASP A 693 1.53 4.98 9.15
N ASP A 694 1.91 6.22 9.44
CA ASP A 694 3.10 6.84 8.84
C ASP A 694 4.41 6.25 9.39
N ALA A 695 5.50 6.40 8.63
CA ALA A 695 6.80 5.85 9.02
C ALA A 695 7.31 6.47 10.33
N ALA A 696 7.00 7.75 10.58
CA ALA A 696 7.31 8.46 11.82
C ALA A 696 6.74 7.75 13.06
N THR A 697 5.46 7.37 13.01
CA THR A 697 4.75 6.71 14.11
C THR A 697 5.28 5.29 14.32
N ILE A 698 5.58 4.58 13.24
CA ILE A 698 6.19 3.24 13.31
C ILE A 698 7.57 3.33 13.98
N ALA A 699 8.44 4.25 13.53
CA ALA A 699 9.76 4.45 14.12
C ALA A 699 9.68 4.84 15.62
N ALA A 700 8.74 5.70 16.00
CA ALA A 700 8.52 6.06 17.40
C ALA A 700 8.15 4.84 18.28
N ARG A 701 7.27 3.96 17.80
CA ARG A 701 6.91 2.73 18.53
C ARG A 701 8.08 1.75 18.64
N VAL A 702 8.93 1.66 17.61
CA VAL A 702 10.15 0.83 17.65
C VAL A 702 11.16 1.39 18.65
N ASN A 703 11.39 2.71 18.64
CA ASN A 703 12.26 3.36 19.61
C ASN A 703 11.77 3.19 21.05
N GLY A 704 10.45 3.12 21.27
CA GLY A 704 9.86 2.76 22.57
C GLY A 704 10.23 1.34 23.06
N ALA A 705 10.59 0.42 22.16
CA ALA A 705 11.05 -0.94 22.48
C ALA A 705 12.58 -1.10 22.52
N SER A 706 13.35 -0.03 22.24
CA SER A 706 14.80 -0.07 22.09
C SER A 706 15.55 -0.57 23.34
N SER A 707 15.05 -0.32 24.54
CA SER A 707 15.65 -0.80 25.80
C SER A 707 15.63 -2.33 25.94
N SER A 708 14.73 -3.01 25.23
CA SER A 708 14.57 -4.47 25.27
C SER A 708 15.21 -5.20 24.09
N THR A 709 15.43 -4.52 22.96
CA THR A 709 15.97 -5.13 21.73
C THR A 709 17.37 -4.64 21.40
N GLY A 710 17.74 -3.41 21.80
CA GLY A 710 18.95 -2.72 21.36
C GLY A 710 18.84 -2.13 19.94
N VAL A 711 17.66 -2.13 19.33
CA VAL A 711 17.42 -1.63 17.96
C VAL A 711 16.74 -0.27 18.02
N SER A 712 17.28 0.70 17.29
CA SER A 712 16.69 2.03 17.08
C SER A 712 16.07 2.13 15.70
N ALA A 713 15.19 3.10 15.47
CA ALA A 713 14.59 3.36 14.18
C ALA A 713 14.52 4.85 13.84
N SER A 714 14.75 5.17 12.57
CA SER A 714 14.49 6.47 11.96
C SER A 714 13.51 6.32 10.79
N ALA A 715 12.89 7.41 10.38
CA ALA A 715 11.92 7.43 9.30
C ALA A 715 12.19 8.59 8.35
N THR A 716 12.08 8.35 7.05
CA THR A 716 12.18 9.39 6.02
C THR A 716 11.21 9.07 4.89
N THR A 717 10.61 10.08 4.27
CA THR A 717 9.72 9.87 3.11
C THR A 717 10.26 10.63 1.92
N GLN A 718 10.40 9.97 0.78
CA GLN A 718 10.89 10.58 -0.46
C GLN A 718 10.01 10.23 -1.66
N ALA A 719 9.72 11.25 -2.47
CA ALA A 719 8.93 11.12 -3.68
C ALA A 719 9.59 11.91 -4.81
N LYS A 720 9.78 11.30 -5.98
CA LYS A 720 10.26 11.98 -7.19
C LYS A 720 9.10 12.34 -8.10
N LEU A 721 9.00 13.62 -8.43
CA LEU A 721 8.05 14.20 -9.38
C LEU A 721 8.77 14.35 -10.72
N SER A 722 8.21 13.79 -11.77
CA SER A 722 8.79 13.82 -13.11
C SER A 722 7.70 13.68 -14.19
N GLY A 723 8.11 13.70 -15.45
CA GLY A 723 7.23 13.28 -16.55
C GLY A 723 6.05 14.22 -16.81
N ILE A 724 6.21 15.53 -16.55
CA ILE A 724 5.24 16.54 -16.98
C ILE A 724 5.11 16.48 -18.50
N SER A 725 3.93 16.10 -18.99
CA SER A 725 3.71 15.81 -20.42
C SER A 725 3.51 17.05 -21.29
N ALA A 726 3.26 18.23 -20.72
CA ALA A 726 3.06 19.49 -21.45
C ALA A 726 3.51 20.72 -20.63
N ALA A 727 3.86 21.82 -21.31
CA ALA A 727 4.10 23.10 -20.64
C ALA A 727 2.79 23.71 -20.13
N GLY A 728 2.81 24.39 -18.99
CA GLY A 728 1.62 25.00 -18.40
C GLY A 728 1.72 25.26 -16.90
N THR A 729 0.63 25.71 -16.29
CA THR A 729 0.54 25.87 -14.83
C THR A 729 0.13 24.55 -14.20
N VAL A 730 0.99 24.01 -13.35
CA VAL A 730 0.72 22.84 -12.50
C VAL A 730 0.22 23.32 -11.15
N SER A 731 -0.86 22.74 -10.64
CA SER A 731 -1.32 22.96 -9.27
C SER A 731 -1.79 21.68 -8.58
N PHE A 732 -1.57 21.59 -7.28
CA PHE A 732 -2.01 20.48 -6.43
C PHE A 732 -2.00 20.90 -4.96
N THR A 733 -2.76 20.18 -4.14
CA THR A 733 -2.76 20.30 -2.68
C THR A 733 -1.72 19.35 -2.08
N LEU A 734 -0.84 19.87 -1.23
CA LEU A 734 0.24 19.11 -0.60
C LEU A 734 -0.03 18.91 0.90
N PHE A 735 0.14 17.67 1.36
CA PHE A 735 0.17 17.31 2.79
C PHE A 735 1.48 16.61 3.15
N GLY A 736 1.98 16.94 4.34
CA GLY A 736 3.16 16.36 4.98
C GLY A 736 2.96 16.34 6.49
N SER A 737 3.61 17.26 7.22
CA SER A 737 3.44 17.43 8.67
C SER A 737 2.18 18.24 9.05
N ASN A 738 1.54 18.90 8.08
CA ASN A 738 0.31 19.68 8.23
C ASN A 738 -0.95 18.81 8.21
N THR A 739 -1.95 19.21 9.00
CA THR A 739 -3.29 18.58 9.03
C THR A 739 -4.27 19.22 8.05
N SER A 740 -3.99 20.42 7.54
CA SER A 740 -4.79 21.13 6.52
C SER A 740 -3.98 21.31 5.25
N GLY A 741 -4.53 20.95 4.09
CA GLY A 741 -3.82 20.94 2.82
C GLY A 741 -3.34 22.31 2.38
N VAL A 742 -2.13 22.38 1.80
CA VAL A 742 -1.54 23.62 1.28
C VAL A 742 -1.50 23.55 -0.24
N ASN A 743 -2.12 24.53 -0.91
CA ASN A 743 -2.10 24.59 -2.37
C ASN A 743 -0.74 25.09 -2.88
N VAL A 744 -0.17 24.36 -3.83
CA VAL A 744 1.05 24.73 -4.57
C VAL A 744 0.66 24.95 -6.02
N SER A 745 1.13 26.03 -6.63
CA SER A 745 0.87 26.35 -8.04
C SER A 745 2.09 27.02 -8.66
N ALA A 746 2.55 26.54 -9.81
CA ALA A 746 3.66 27.13 -10.55
C ALA A 746 3.55 26.88 -12.06
N ALA A 747 4.09 27.80 -12.86
CA ALA A 747 4.22 27.61 -14.30
C ALA A 747 5.48 26.81 -14.61
N VAL A 748 5.32 25.66 -15.27
CA VAL A 748 6.39 24.80 -15.77
C VAL A 748 6.57 25.07 -17.27
N THR A 749 7.80 25.33 -17.70
CA THR A 749 8.16 25.54 -19.10
C THR A 749 8.78 24.27 -19.68
N GLY A 750 8.55 24.00 -20.97
CA GLY A 750 9.00 22.76 -21.61
C GLY A 750 8.13 21.53 -21.27
N SER A 751 8.50 20.37 -21.79
CA SER A 751 7.75 19.11 -21.60
C SER A 751 8.71 17.91 -21.59
N GLY A 752 8.33 16.84 -20.89
CA GLY A 752 9.11 15.60 -20.78
C GLY A 752 10.50 15.85 -20.19
N SER A 753 11.54 15.31 -20.82
CA SER A 753 12.94 15.46 -20.39
C SER A 753 13.49 16.89 -20.55
N LEU A 754 12.75 17.79 -21.21
CA LEU A 754 13.11 19.20 -21.42
C LEU A 754 12.29 20.15 -20.53
N ALA A 755 11.49 19.63 -19.59
CA ALA A 755 10.76 20.45 -18.65
C ALA A 755 11.71 21.10 -17.63
N ASP A 756 11.52 22.38 -17.34
CA ASP A 756 12.20 23.07 -16.25
C ASP A 756 11.25 23.19 -15.05
N LEU A 757 11.53 22.39 -14.02
CA LEU A 757 10.73 22.32 -12.80
C LEU A 757 11.23 23.27 -11.69
N SER A 758 12.20 24.14 -11.96
CA SER A 758 12.80 25.03 -10.96
C SER A 758 11.80 25.94 -10.25
N THR A 759 10.82 26.45 -10.99
CA THR A 759 9.73 27.29 -10.47
C THR A 759 8.80 26.50 -9.54
N LEU A 760 8.48 25.26 -9.89
CA LEU A 760 7.66 24.38 -9.08
C LEU A 760 8.39 23.95 -7.79
N ALA A 761 9.68 23.59 -7.88
CA ALA A 761 10.51 23.29 -6.71
C ALA A 761 10.57 24.49 -5.75
N SER A 762 10.74 25.70 -6.27
CA SER A 762 10.73 26.93 -5.49
C SER A 762 9.38 27.18 -4.81
N ALA A 763 8.27 26.95 -5.53
CA ALA A 763 6.92 27.09 -4.97
C ALA A 763 6.64 26.08 -3.83
N ILE A 764 7.16 24.86 -3.93
CA ILE A 764 7.08 23.86 -2.86
C ILE A 764 7.92 24.28 -1.66
N ASN A 765 9.17 24.70 -1.88
CA ASN A 765 10.07 25.15 -0.81
C ASN A 765 9.53 26.39 -0.07
N ALA A 766 8.83 27.29 -0.76
CA ALA A 766 8.15 28.41 -0.13
C ALA A 766 7.04 28.01 0.86
N LYS A 767 6.56 26.75 0.80
CA LYS A 767 5.56 26.17 1.70
C LYS A 767 6.16 25.15 2.69
N ALA A 768 7.48 24.93 2.67
CA ALA A 768 8.17 23.94 3.49
C ALA A 768 7.98 24.16 5.01
N ALA A 769 7.85 25.42 5.47
CA ALA A 769 7.62 25.70 6.88
C ALA A 769 6.30 25.13 7.42
N SER A 770 5.28 24.96 6.56
CA SER A 770 3.98 24.40 6.93
C SER A 770 3.89 22.90 6.65
N THR A 771 4.44 22.45 5.51
CA THR A 771 4.35 21.04 5.08
C THR A 771 5.47 20.17 5.63
N GLY A 772 6.59 20.77 6.05
CA GLY A 772 7.84 20.09 6.39
C GLY A 772 8.57 19.46 5.19
N ILE A 773 8.07 19.63 3.97
CA ILE A 773 8.60 18.99 2.77
C ILE A 773 9.59 19.92 2.09
N SER A 774 10.81 19.43 1.82
CA SER A 774 11.80 20.11 0.98
C SER A 774 11.81 19.52 -0.43
N ALA A 775 12.05 20.36 -1.43
CA ALA A 775 12.10 20.01 -2.85
C ALA A 775 13.49 20.33 -3.43
N THR A 776 14.16 19.33 -3.97
CA THR A 776 15.46 19.48 -4.66
C THR A 776 15.31 19.11 -6.13
N LEU A 777 15.94 19.87 -7.02
CA LEU A 777 15.95 19.55 -8.45
C LEU A 777 16.90 18.39 -8.73
N ALA A 778 16.52 17.53 -9.67
CA ALA A 778 17.33 16.44 -10.16
C ALA A 778 17.24 16.35 -11.70
N ASP A 779 18.08 15.51 -12.30
CA ASP A 779 18.11 15.23 -13.74
C ASP A 779 18.13 16.51 -14.62
N ASN A 780 19.06 17.44 -14.35
CA ASN A 780 19.17 18.72 -15.07
C ASN A 780 17.86 19.54 -15.05
N ASN A 781 17.22 19.64 -13.88
CA ASN A 781 15.94 20.34 -13.62
C ASN A 781 14.69 19.68 -14.21
N SER A 782 14.79 18.47 -14.78
CA SER A 782 13.66 17.73 -15.35
C SER A 782 12.92 16.84 -14.35
N SER A 783 13.39 16.75 -13.11
CA SER A 783 12.66 16.14 -12.00
C SER A 783 12.84 16.89 -10.67
N ILE A 784 11.91 16.67 -9.74
CA ILE A 784 11.98 17.17 -8.36
C ILE A 784 11.99 15.97 -7.42
N VAL A 785 12.91 15.93 -6.46
CA VAL A 785 12.84 15.01 -5.33
C VAL A 785 12.28 15.77 -4.13
N LEU A 786 11.12 15.33 -3.65
CA LEU A 786 10.54 15.75 -2.38
C LEU A 786 11.09 14.89 -1.26
N SER A 787 11.50 15.52 -0.17
CA SER A 787 11.97 14.87 1.04
C SER A 787 11.26 15.40 2.27
N GLN A 788 10.77 14.47 3.09
CA GLN A 788 10.21 14.73 4.40
C GLN A 788 11.06 13.97 5.44
N ALA A 789 11.84 14.73 6.20
CA ALA A 789 12.83 14.23 7.15
C ALA A 789 12.21 13.52 8.37
N ASP A 790 11.00 13.89 8.77
CA ASP A 790 10.32 13.25 9.91
C ASP A 790 9.69 11.90 9.55
N GLY A 791 9.65 11.54 8.27
CA GLY A 791 9.02 10.30 7.80
C GLY A 791 7.48 10.33 7.81
N LYS A 792 6.89 11.53 7.85
CA LYS A 792 5.46 11.74 7.56
C LYS A 792 5.16 11.44 6.08
N ASN A 793 3.94 10.99 5.79
CA ASN A 793 3.53 10.68 4.42
C ASN A 793 3.58 11.94 3.55
N ILE A 794 3.95 11.79 2.27
CA ILE A 794 3.83 12.88 1.29
C ILE A 794 2.58 12.60 0.46
N THR A 795 1.54 13.40 0.64
CA THR A 795 0.30 13.28 -0.15
C THR A 795 0.19 14.43 -1.12
N ILE A 796 0.04 14.09 -2.39
CA ILE A 796 -0.28 15.02 -3.48
C ILE A 796 -1.74 14.77 -3.81
N ALA A 797 -2.60 15.78 -3.63
CA ALA A 797 -4.02 15.69 -3.89
C ALA A 797 -4.47 16.72 -4.92
N ASP A 798 -5.56 16.44 -5.61
CA ASP A 798 -6.22 17.36 -6.54
C ASP A 798 -5.27 17.90 -7.62
N PHE A 799 -4.45 17.03 -8.23
CA PHE A 799 -3.54 17.43 -9.29
C PHE A 799 -4.30 18.02 -10.48
N THR A 800 -3.86 19.20 -10.89
CA THR A 800 -4.41 19.99 -11.98
C THR A 800 -3.30 20.60 -12.84
N HIS A 801 -3.61 20.82 -14.11
CA HIS A 801 -2.69 21.36 -15.09
C HIS A 801 -3.45 22.22 -16.10
N SER A 802 -2.95 23.41 -16.44
CA SER A 802 -3.64 24.37 -17.30
C SER A 802 -3.86 23.90 -18.74
N ALA A 803 -3.04 22.95 -19.20
CA ALA A 803 -3.17 22.28 -20.50
C ALA A 803 -4.05 21.00 -20.45
N GLY A 804 -4.57 20.62 -19.29
CA GLY A 804 -5.38 19.42 -19.11
C GLY A 804 -6.83 19.61 -19.60
N SER A 805 -7.35 18.63 -20.32
CA SER A 805 -8.79 18.48 -20.59
C SER A 805 -9.39 17.47 -19.63
N ALA A 806 -10.69 17.58 -19.29
CA ALA A 806 -11.34 16.62 -18.40
C ALA A 806 -11.27 15.20 -19.00
N PRO A 807 -10.89 14.17 -18.21
CA PRO A 807 -10.71 12.82 -18.71
C PRO A 807 -12.05 12.28 -19.24
N THR A 808 -12.12 12.05 -20.55
CA THR A 808 -13.19 11.26 -21.16
C THR A 808 -12.77 9.79 -21.15
N ALA A 809 -13.73 8.85 -21.24
CA ALA A 809 -13.44 7.41 -21.27
C ALA A 809 -12.46 6.98 -22.40
N SER A 810 -12.23 7.86 -23.38
CA SER A 810 -11.29 7.67 -24.49
C SER A 810 -9.87 8.20 -24.22
N ASN A 811 -9.63 8.91 -23.10
CA ASN A 811 -8.43 9.71 -22.87
C ASN A 811 -7.50 9.23 -21.73
N ILE A 812 -7.73 8.04 -21.15
CA ILE A 812 -6.92 7.51 -20.03
C ILE A 812 -5.47 7.17 -20.44
N SER A 813 -5.09 7.37 -21.71
CA SER A 813 -3.76 6.99 -22.22
C SER A 813 -3.21 7.95 -23.30
N GLY A 814 -3.87 9.07 -23.58
CA GLY A 814 -3.50 9.94 -24.71
C GLY A 814 -3.15 11.35 -24.25
N ALA A 815 -1.88 11.76 -24.41
CA ALA A 815 -1.39 13.15 -24.43
C ALA A 815 -1.87 14.14 -23.33
N ASP A 816 -2.49 13.65 -22.25
CA ASP A 816 -3.03 14.50 -21.20
C ASP A 816 -1.92 14.98 -20.27
N ALA A 817 -2.08 16.23 -19.84
CA ALA A 817 -1.21 16.91 -18.90
C ALA A 817 -1.16 16.15 -17.57
N SER A 818 -0.12 15.33 -17.40
CA SER A 818 0.04 14.36 -16.33
C SER A 818 1.30 14.63 -15.53
N LEU A 819 1.36 14.10 -14.31
CA LEU A 819 2.52 14.15 -13.42
C LEU A 819 2.84 12.75 -12.92
N GLN A 820 4.07 12.30 -13.09
CA GLN A 820 4.53 11.04 -12.52
C GLN A 820 5.08 11.28 -11.11
N VAL A 821 4.56 10.54 -10.14
CA VAL A 821 5.01 10.53 -8.75
C VAL A 821 5.60 9.15 -8.46
N THR A 822 6.90 9.11 -8.21
CA THR A 822 7.65 7.88 -7.97
C THR A 822 8.11 7.82 -6.52
N ALA A 823 7.79 6.75 -5.79
CA ALA A 823 8.35 6.55 -4.46
C ALA A 823 9.82 6.11 -4.53
N LEU A 824 10.64 6.70 -3.67
CA LEU A 824 12.03 6.30 -3.49
C LEU A 824 12.16 5.49 -2.21
N SER A 825 12.71 4.28 -2.33
CA SER A 825 13.09 3.44 -1.19
C SER A 825 14.59 3.52 -1.00
N THR A 826 15.04 3.63 0.25
CA THR A 826 16.45 3.44 0.59
C THR A 826 16.74 1.95 0.76
N LYS A 827 17.93 1.50 0.31
CA LYS A 827 18.46 0.15 0.49
C LYS A 827 19.96 0.20 0.77
N VAL A 828 20.50 -0.85 1.39
CA VAL A 828 21.96 -1.07 1.40
C VAL A 828 22.31 -1.85 0.14
N ASP A 829 23.30 -1.40 -0.62
CA ASP A 829 23.86 -2.17 -1.73
C ASP A 829 24.83 -3.26 -1.26
N SER A 830 25.32 -4.10 -2.18
CA SER A 830 26.29 -5.16 -1.87
C SER A 830 27.64 -4.67 -1.38
N SER A 831 27.92 -3.36 -1.47
CA SER A 831 29.15 -2.71 -1.00
C SER A 831 28.98 -2.04 0.38
N GLY A 832 27.78 -2.08 0.95
CA GLY A 832 27.46 -1.46 2.25
C GLY A 832 26.99 0.00 2.15
N ASN A 833 26.74 0.52 0.94
CA ASN A 833 26.32 1.90 0.73
C ASN A 833 24.80 2.01 0.81
N VAL A 834 24.30 3.07 1.46
CA VAL A 834 22.87 3.37 1.45
C VAL A 834 22.52 4.10 0.16
N THR A 835 21.76 3.44 -0.72
CA THR A 835 21.30 4.00 -2.01
C THR A 835 19.80 4.22 -1.99
N SER A 836 19.32 5.23 -2.70
CA SER A 836 17.88 5.43 -2.94
C SER A 836 17.54 4.91 -4.34
N SER A 837 16.59 3.99 -4.44
CA SER A 837 16.14 3.41 -5.70
C SER A 837 14.66 3.71 -5.94
N ALA A 838 14.31 4.01 -7.19
CA ALA A 838 12.93 4.17 -7.64
C ALA A 838 12.21 2.82 -7.54
N THR A 839 11.02 2.81 -6.95
CA THR A 839 10.25 1.58 -6.74
C THR A 839 8.99 1.57 -7.60
N ASN A 840 8.01 2.38 -7.23
CA ASN A 840 6.70 2.43 -7.86
C ASN A 840 6.40 3.84 -8.37
N THR A 841 6.04 3.95 -9.64
CA THR A 841 5.60 5.20 -10.27
C THR A 841 4.08 5.20 -10.41
N THR A 842 3.43 6.24 -9.89
CA THR A 842 2.02 6.53 -10.11
C THR A 842 1.92 7.73 -11.05
N THR A 843 1.14 7.62 -12.11
CA THR A 843 0.81 8.77 -12.98
C THR A 843 -0.46 9.43 -12.46
N LEU A 844 -0.38 10.72 -12.18
CA LEU A 844 -1.52 11.56 -11.84
C LEU A 844 -2.06 12.23 -13.11
N HIS A 845 -3.38 12.21 -13.26
CA HIS A 845 -4.08 12.85 -14.38
C HIS A 845 -4.86 14.09 -13.91
N PHE A 846 -5.20 14.97 -14.85
CA PHE A 846 -6.01 16.16 -14.57
C PHE A 846 -7.39 15.77 -14.03
N GLY A 847 -7.69 16.18 -12.79
CA GLY A 847 -8.98 15.95 -12.13
C GLY A 847 -10.10 16.85 -12.66
N GLY A 848 -10.88 16.36 -13.62
CA GLY A 848 -12.23 16.89 -13.86
C GLY A 848 -13.19 16.47 -12.74
N THR A 849 -14.22 17.29 -12.46
CA THR A 849 -15.19 17.13 -11.36
C THR A 849 -15.88 15.76 -11.22
N THR A 850 -15.70 14.85 -12.19
CA THR A 850 -16.29 13.51 -12.26
C THR A 850 -15.35 12.34 -11.95
N ASN A 851 -14.01 12.52 -11.89
CA ASN A 851 -13.02 11.44 -11.72
C ASN A 851 -11.93 11.77 -10.68
N LYS A 852 -12.30 11.84 -9.39
CA LYS A 852 -11.38 12.11 -8.25
C LYS A 852 -10.44 10.95 -7.85
N GLY A 853 -10.29 9.94 -8.71
CA GLY A 853 -9.58 8.70 -8.36
C GLY A 853 -8.11 8.65 -8.79
N GLU A 854 -7.73 9.46 -9.79
CA GLU A 854 -6.40 9.41 -10.41
C GLU A 854 -5.64 10.76 -10.34
N ASP A 855 -6.19 11.76 -9.67
CA ASP A 855 -5.57 13.08 -9.47
C ASP A 855 -4.78 13.18 -8.16
N SER A 856 -4.81 12.12 -7.36
CA SER A 856 -4.28 12.11 -6.00
C SER A 856 -3.47 10.85 -5.70
N THR A 857 -2.42 10.96 -4.90
CA THR A 857 -1.61 9.84 -4.42
C THR A 857 -0.93 10.15 -3.09
N THR A 858 -0.69 9.10 -2.29
CA THR A 858 0.10 9.18 -1.07
C THR A 858 1.36 8.32 -1.21
N VAL A 859 2.51 8.93 -0.93
CA VAL A 859 3.79 8.25 -0.81
C VAL A 859 4.08 7.99 0.67
N GLY A 860 4.24 6.72 1.00
CA GLY A 860 4.65 6.27 2.32
C GLY A 860 6.15 6.42 2.58
N GLY A 861 6.52 6.55 3.84
CA GLY A 861 7.93 6.64 4.24
C GLY A 861 8.66 5.30 4.28
N THR A 862 9.99 5.38 4.29
CA THR A 862 10.87 4.26 4.63
C THR A 862 11.26 4.35 6.10
N VAL A 863 11.08 3.26 6.84
CA VAL A 863 11.60 3.09 8.20
C VAL A 863 12.96 2.40 8.11
N SER A 864 13.99 3.04 8.66
CA SER A 864 15.32 2.45 8.82
C SER A 864 15.48 1.98 10.26
N PHE A 865 15.64 0.68 10.44
CA PHE A 865 16.03 0.08 11.71
C PHE A 865 17.54 0.04 11.77
N SER A 866 18.14 0.29 12.94
CA SER A 866 19.58 0.26 13.10
C SER A 866 20.03 -0.21 14.48
N ALA A 867 21.20 -0.87 14.53
CA ALA A 867 21.85 -1.30 15.76
C ALA A 867 23.35 -1.54 15.56
N ALA A 868 24.14 -1.40 16.63
CA ALA A 868 25.58 -1.66 16.59
C ALA A 868 25.92 -3.13 16.28
N THR A 869 25.04 -4.06 16.62
CA THR A 869 25.18 -5.51 16.35
C THR A 869 24.16 -5.97 15.31
N ALA A 870 24.41 -7.11 14.68
CA ALA A 870 23.44 -7.73 13.78
C ALA A 870 22.10 -7.99 14.48
N PHE A 871 21.00 -7.80 13.75
CA PHE A 871 19.63 -7.99 14.25
C PHE A 871 18.70 -8.42 13.12
N ASP A 872 17.52 -8.90 13.50
CA ASP A 872 16.49 -9.38 12.58
C ASP A 872 15.16 -8.66 12.80
N VAL A 873 14.44 -8.40 11.72
CA VAL A 873 13.05 -7.90 11.76
C VAL A 873 12.13 -8.83 10.97
N LYS A 874 11.04 -9.28 11.59
CA LYS A 874 9.99 -10.10 10.95
C LYS A 874 8.67 -9.33 10.94
N SER A 875 7.90 -9.51 9.88
CA SER A 875 6.51 -9.03 9.80
C SER A 875 5.53 -10.20 9.91
N SER A 876 4.43 -10.02 10.64
CA SER A 876 3.36 -11.00 10.74
C SER A 876 2.56 -11.18 9.44
N ILE A 877 2.77 -10.31 8.44
CA ILE A 877 2.11 -10.37 7.13
C ILE A 877 3.14 -10.41 5.99
N GLY A 878 2.80 -11.09 4.90
CA GLY A 878 3.68 -11.24 3.74
C GLY A 878 3.55 -10.09 2.74
N GLY A 879 4.60 -9.90 1.94
CA GLY A 879 4.61 -8.98 0.80
C GLY A 879 3.68 -9.46 -0.33
N GLY A 880 2.39 -9.18 -0.21
CA GLY A 880 1.40 -9.41 -1.26
C GLY A 880 1.23 -8.21 -2.21
N THR A 881 0.86 -8.50 -3.46
CA THR A 881 0.33 -7.49 -4.40
C THR A 881 -0.98 -6.93 -3.85
N VAL A 882 -1.20 -5.62 -4.05
CA VAL A 882 -2.45 -4.94 -3.66
C VAL A 882 -3.61 -5.62 -4.36
N ASP A 883 -4.49 -6.25 -3.60
CA ASP A 883 -5.81 -6.62 -4.09
C ASP A 883 -6.74 -5.40 -3.96
N LEU A 884 -7.66 -5.24 -4.91
CA LEU A 884 -8.57 -4.10 -5.07
C LEU A 884 -9.57 -3.95 -3.90
N ASN A 885 -9.57 -4.89 -2.94
CA ASN A 885 -10.34 -4.86 -1.70
C ASN A 885 -9.51 -4.42 -0.47
N GLY A 886 -8.40 -3.72 -0.65
CA GLY A 886 -7.53 -3.31 0.46
C GLY A 886 -6.64 -4.46 0.96
N GLY A 887 -6.06 -5.21 0.03
CA GLY A 887 -5.12 -6.29 0.34
C GLY A 887 -3.89 -5.83 1.11
N ASN A 888 -3.46 -6.67 2.05
CA ASN A 888 -2.41 -6.42 3.03
C ASN A 888 -1.06 -6.01 2.39
N THR A 889 -0.69 -4.73 2.41
CA THR A 889 0.69 -4.34 2.06
C THR A 889 1.56 -4.37 3.31
N SER A 890 2.44 -5.37 3.35
CA SER A 890 3.48 -5.48 4.37
C SER A 890 4.54 -4.41 4.16
N LEU A 891 5.14 -3.92 5.24
CA LEU A 891 6.32 -3.05 5.21
C LEU A 891 7.56 -3.72 4.54
N PHE A 892 7.52 -5.04 4.36
CA PHE A 892 8.57 -5.81 3.71
C PHE A 892 8.02 -6.62 2.52
N SER A 893 8.83 -6.80 1.48
CA SER A 893 8.48 -7.63 0.32
C SER A 893 8.59 -9.14 0.58
N ALA A 894 9.08 -9.55 1.74
CA ALA A 894 9.27 -10.96 2.10
C ALA A 894 7.96 -11.63 2.56
N SER A 895 7.90 -12.96 2.54
CA SER A 895 6.74 -13.72 3.05
C SER A 895 6.50 -13.47 4.54
N ALA A 896 5.28 -13.76 5.02
CA ALA A 896 4.90 -13.61 6.42
C ALA A 896 5.85 -14.44 7.32
N GLY A 897 6.34 -13.81 8.39
CA GLY A 897 7.27 -14.43 9.34
C GLY A 897 8.70 -14.63 8.82
N SER A 898 9.01 -14.23 7.58
CA SER A 898 10.37 -14.32 7.05
C SER A 898 11.30 -13.36 7.78
N THR A 899 12.51 -13.84 8.08
CA THR A 899 13.58 -13.04 8.68
C THR A 899 14.12 -12.03 7.68
N ASN A 900 14.05 -10.74 7.99
CA ASN A 900 14.80 -9.70 7.29
C ASN A 900 16.04 -9.38 8.13
N ALA A 901 17.16 -10.01 7.78
CA ALA A 901 18.42 -9.84 8.49
C ALA A 901 19.06 -8.48 8.17
N SER A 902 19.69 -7.89 9.18
CA SER A 902 20.39 -6.62 9.04
C SER A 902 21.59 -6.72 8.09
N SER A 903 21.72 -5.72 7.22
CA SER A 903 22.88 -5.53 6.36
C SER A 903 23.84 -4.53 6.99
N PHE A 904 25.14 -4.75 6.85
CA PHE A 904 26.15 -3.86 7.42
C PHE A 904 26.37 -2.64 6.52
N SER A 905 26.10 -1.43 7.05
CA SER A 905 26.42 -0.16 6.42
C SER A 905 27.70 0.41 7.04
N SER A 906 28.76 0.43 6.24
CA SER A 906 30.09 0.85 6.71
C SER A 906 30.31 2.35 6.54
N ILE A 907 31.29 2.90 7.28
CA ILE A 907 31.73 4.30 7.12
C ILE A 907 32.21 4.59 5.70
N ASN A 908 32.73 3.59 4.99
CA ASN A 908 33.14 3.73 3.59
C ASN A 908 31.95 4.12 2.68
N GLY A 909 30.76 3.61 2.96
CA GLY A 909 29.54 3.85 2.18
C GLY A 909 28.78 5.13 2.51
N VAL A 910 29.29 5.97 3.42
CA VAL A 910 28.64 7.22 3.84
C VAL A 910 28.66 8.28 2.74
N ASP A 911 27.50 8.77 2.31
CA ASP A 911 27.40 9.87 1.34
C ASP A 911 26.57 11.02 1.93
N VAL A 912 27.17 12.21 2.04
CA VAL A 912 26.56 13.43 2.56
C VAL A 912 26.23 14.43 1.44
N SER A 913 26.28 14.04 0.17
CA SER A 913 25.92 14.90 -0.98
C SER A 913 24.44 15.29 -1.02
N SER A 914 23.59 14.61 -0.25
CA SER A 914 22.17 14.91 -0.09
C SER A 914 21.79 15.04 1.39
N VAL A 915 20.71 15.76 1.69
CA VAL A 915 20.17 15.90 3.05
C VAL A 915 19.84 14.52 3.67
N THR A 916 19.22 13.64 2.87
CA THR A 916 18.90 12.27 3.30
C THR A 916 20.18 11.45 3.55
N GLY A 917 21.15 11.55 2.65
CA GLY A 917 22.46 10.91 2.81
C GLY A 917 23.17 11.38 4.08
N ALA A 918 23.14 12.68 4.35
CA ALA A 918 23.70 13.27 5.56
C ALA A 918 23.02 12.78 6.86
N ASN A 919 21.68 12.67 6.87
CA ASN A 919 20.97 12.11 8.02
C ASN A 919 21.30 10.62 8.24
N ASN A 920 21.43 9.83 7.18
CA ASN A 920 21.89 8.44 7.27
C ASN A 920 23.35 8.36 7.74
N ALA A 921 24.21 9.27 7.27
CA ALA A 921 25.60 9.37 7.68
C ALA A 921 25.74 9.57 9.19
N ILE A 922 24.93 10.46 9.78
CA ILE A 922 24.93 10.70 11.23
C ILE A 922 24.67 9.39 11.99
N SER A 923 23.67 8.61 11.56
CA SER A 923 23.34 7.31 12.20
C SER A 923 24.48 6.29 12.07
N VAL A 924 25.15 6.21 10.91
CA VAL A 924 26.30 5.32 10.72
C VAL A 924 27.52 5.75 11.54
N ILE A 925 27.78 7.06 11.60
CA ILE A 925 28.88 7.64 12.36
C ILE A 925 28.66 7.51 13.87
N ASP A 926 27.44 7.71 14.37
CA ASP A 926 27.11 7.55 15.79
C ASP A 926 27.30 6.09 16.25
N ALA A 927 26.91 5.12 15.42
CA ALA A 927 27.18 3.71 15.67
C ALA A 927 28.70 3.40 15.67
N ALA A 928 29.45 3.94 14.71
CA ALA A 928 30.89 3.79 14.64
C ALA A 928 31.60 4.44 15.85
N LEU A 929 31.17 5.62 16.30
CA LEU A 929 31.66 6.27 17.52
C LEU A 929 31.39 5.40 18.75
N SER A 930 30.20 4.82 18.86
CA SER A 930 29.88 3.87 19.95
C SER A 930 30.79 2.64 19.91
N GLN A 931 31.09 2.11 18.72
CA GLN A 931 32.00 0.99 18.55
C GLN A 931 33.44 1.33 18.97
N VAL A 932 33.95 2.50 18.54
CA VAL A 932 35.29 3.00 18.94
C VAL A 932 35.35 3.22 20.45
N ASN A 933 34.33 3.83 21.05
CA ASN A 933 34.28 4.04 22.51
C ASN A 933 34.26 2.71 23.28
N SER A 934 33.57 1.69 22.77
CA SER A 934 33.59 0.34 23.34
C SER A 934 34.99 -0.29 23.29
N ILE A 935 35.69 -0.19 22.15
CA ILE A 935 37.06 -0.68 22.00
C ILE A 935 38.00 0.05 22.97
N ARG A 936 37.91 1.38 23.08
CA ARG A 936 38.71 2.18 24.02
C ARG A 936 38.44 1.80 25.48
N SER A 937 37.18 1.59 25.84
CA SER A 937 36.81 1.11 27.18
C SER A 937 37.42 -0.26 27.48
N GLN A 938 37.43 -1.18 26.51
CA GLN A 938 38.04 -2.50 26.66
C GLN A 938 39.57 -2.40 26.80
N LEU A 939 40.22 -1.57 25.98
CA LEU A 939 41.65 -1.30 26.08
C LEU A 939 42.03 -0.70 27.45
N GLY A 940 41.25 0.26 27.95
CA GLY A 940 41.44 0.84 29.29
C GLY A 940 41.26 -0.20 30.41
N ALA A 941 40.25 -1.07 30.31
CA ALA A 941 40.06 -2.17 31.26
C ALA A 941 41.25 -3.16 31.25
N VAL A 942 41.76 -3.47 30.05
CA VAL A 942 42.96 -4.32 29.89
C VAL A 942 44.20 -3.65 30.48
N GLN A 943 44.41 -2.33 30.26
CA GLN A 943 45.52 -1.59 30.87
C GLN A 943 45.46 -1.69 32.41
N ASN A 944 44.30 -1.45 33.01
CA ASN A 944 44.09 -1.58 34.46
C ASN A 944 44.38 -3.01 34.97
N ARG A 945 43.91 -4.03 34.23
CA ARG A 945 44.16 -5.44 34.57
C ARG A 945 45.63 -5.80 34.48
N ILE A 946 46.32 -5.38 33.41
CA ILE A 946 47.75 -5.64 33.24
C ILE A 946 48.56 -4.91 34.29
N GLN A 947 48.24 -3.66 34.64
CA GLN A 947 48.96 -2.90 35.68
C GLN A 947 48.82 -3.52 37.08
N THR A 948 47.62 -4.03 37.40
CA THR A 948 47.41 -4.82 38.62
C THR A 948 48.21 -6.12 38.58
N THR A 949 48.27 -6.77 37.42
CA THR A 949 49.06 -8.00 37.21
C THR A 949 50.56 -7.72 37.37
N VAL A 950 51.09 -6.64 36.79
CA VAL A 950 52.49 -6.21 36.95
C VAL A 950 52.84 -6.01 38.42
N SER A 951 51.97 -5.35 39.17
CA SER A 951 52.15 -5.14 40.61
C SER A 951 52.21 -6.47 41.38
N ASN A 952 51.30 -7.40 41.07
CA ASN A 952 51.28 -8.75 41.66
C ASN A 952 52.51 -9.59 41.29
N LEU A 953 52.94 -9.56 40.03
CA LEU A 953 54.12 -10.30 39.57
C LEU A 953 55.41 -9.74 40.19
N SER A 954 55.50 -8.42 40.34
CA SER A 954 56.64 -7.76 40.96
C SER A 954 56.74 -8.10 42.44
N ALA A 955 55.61 -8.04 43.17
CA ALA A 955 55.54 -8.51 44.55
C ALA A 955 55.85 -10.02 44.67
N GLY A 956 55.38 -10.83 43.72
CA GLY A 956 55.72 -12.26 43.66
C GLY A 956 57.22 -12.50 43.45
N ALA A 957 57.85 -11.77 42.53
CA ALA A 957 59.28 -11.85 42.27
C ALA A 957 60.10 -11.41 43.50
N GLU A 958 59.69 -10.34 44.19
CA GLU A 958 60.30 -9.87 45.43
C GLU A 958 60.18 -10.92 46.55
N ASN A 959 58.97 -11.46 46.76
CA ASN A 959 58.73 -12.49 47.78
C ASN A 959 59.54 -13.76 47.54
N ILE A 960 59.65 -14.22 46.29
CA ILE A 960 60.47 -15.40 45.95
C ILE A 960 61.97 -15.05 46.07
N THR A 961 62.37 -13.83 45.74
CA THR A 961 63.77 -13.37 45.95
C THR A 961 64.13 -13.36 47.43
N ALA A 962 63.25 -12.86 48.31
CA ALA A 962 63.42 -12.90 49.76
C ALA A 962 63.39 -14.33 50.32
N ALA A 963 62.55 -15.22 49.77
CA ALA A 963 62.55 -16.63 50.12
C ALA A 963 63.85 -17.32 49.71
N ARG A 964 64.36 -17.04 48.50
CA ARG A 964 65.65 -17.56 48.01
C ARG A 964 66.80 -17.06 48.86
N SER A 965 66.83 -15.77 49.19
CA SER A 965 67.85 -15.17 50.08
C SER A 965 67.93 -15.90 51.42
N ARG A 966 66.80 -16.21 52.07
CA ARG A 966 66.77 -16.99 53.33
C ARG A 966 67.32 -18.42 53.21
N ILE A 967 67.25 -19.02 52.02
CA ILE A 967 67.75 -20.39 51.77
C ILE A 967 69.24 -20.34 51.40
N GLN A 968 69.61 -19.44 50.50
CA GLN A 968 70.89 -19.46 49.82
C GLN A 968 71.94 -18.53 50.43
N ASP A 969 71.55 -17.42 51.04
CA ASP A 969 72.51 -16.42 51.53
C ASP A 969 73.12 -16.87 52.87
N ALA A 970 74.40 -16.54 53.07
CA ALA A 970 75.12 -16.81 54.30
C ALA A 970 74.85 -15.70 55.33
N ASP A 971 74.61 -16.09 56.58
CA ASP A 971 74.65 -15.14 57.71
C ASP A 971 76.11 -14.75 57.94
N PHE A 972 76.47 -13.54 57.52
CA PHE A 972 77.84 -13.03 57.61
C PHE A 972 78.38 -13.05 59.03
N ALA A 973 77.55 -12.75 60.04
CA ALA A 973 77.98 -12.72 61.43
C ALA A 973 78.27 -14.14 61.94
N GLN A 974 77.40 -15.10 61.61
CA GLN A 974 77.60 -16.50 61.99
C GLN A 974 78.80 -17.13 61.26
N GLU A 975 78.93 -16.90 59.95
CA GLU A 975 80.02 -17.48 59.16
C GLU A 975 81.38 -16.87 59.52
N THR A 976 81.42 -15.57 59.86
CA THR A 976 82.64 -14.95 60.43
C THR A 976 83.01 -15.58 61.77
N ALA A 977 82.03 -15.85 62.66
CA ALA A 977 82.31 -16.53 63.92
C ALA A 977 82.81 -17.97 63.71
N ASN A 978 82.27 -18.69 62.71
CA ASN A 978 82.74 -20.02 62.33
C ASN A 978 84.16 -19.99 61.74
N LEU A 979 84.44 -19.02 60.87
CA LEU A 979 85.78 -18.77 60.32
C LEU A 979 86.79 -18.55 61.46
N THR A 980 86.49 -17.63 62.39
CA THR A 980 87.35 -17.36 63.54
C THR A 980 87.54 -18.59 64.42
N ARG A 981 86.47 -19.36 64.68
CA ARG A 981 86.56 -20.64 65.41
C ARG A 981 87.47 -21.64 64.70
N SER A 982 87.32 -21.81 63.38
CA SER A 982 88.14 -22.73 62.59
C SER A 982 89.59 -22.27 62.47
N GLN A 983 89.87 -20.97 62.44
CA GLN A 983 91.23 -20.42 62.53
C GLN A 983 91.89 -20.74 63.88
N ILE A 984 91.15 -20.54 64.99
CA ILE A 984 91.65 -20.88 66.33
C ILE A 984 91.88 -22.39 66.47
N LEU A 985 90.97 -23.23 65.97
CA LEU A 985 91.12 -24.69 65.99
C LEU A 985 92.24 -25.19 65.08
N GLN A 986 92.51 -24.52 63.95
CA GLN A 986 93.67 -24.82 63.11
C GLN A 986 94.97 -24.53 63.87
N GLN A 987 95.08 -23.35 64.50
CA GLN A 987 96.24 -22.98 65.31
C GLN A 987 96.44 -23.93 66.50
N ALA A 988 95.35 -24.27 67.21
CA ALA A 988 95.37 -25.23 68.31
C ALA A 988 95.69 -26.66 67.85
N GLY A 989 95.18 -27.08 66.69
CA GLY A 989 95.45 -28.39 66.09
C GLY A 989 96.90 -28.56 65.67
N VAL A 990 97.55 -27.50 65.15
CA VAL A 990 98.98 -27.49 64.84
C VAL A 990 99.80 -27.60 66.13
N ALA A 991 99.42 -26.84 67.16
CA ALA A 991 100.07 -26.91 68.47
C ALA A 991 99.91 -28.30 69.13
N MET A 992 98.72 -28.92 69.05
CA MET A 992 98.48 -30.26 69.57
C MET A 992 99.17 -31.35 68.75
N LEU A 993 99.24 -31.23 67.43
CA LEU A 993 100.01 -32.15 66.58
C LEU A 993 101.51 -32.07 66.92
N SER A 994 102.02 -30.85 67.14
CA SER A 994 103.38 -30.61 67.62
C SER A 994 103.61 -31.27 68.99
N GLN A 995 102.72 -31.06 69.96
CA GLN A 995 102.79 -31.66 71.30
C GLN A 995 102.66 -33.19 71.29
N ALA A 996 101.75 -33.74 70.49
CA ALA A 996 101.52 -35.18 70.37
C ALA A 996 102.69 -35.91 69.68
N ASN A 997 103.48 -35.21 68.87
CA ASN A 997 104.72 -35.72 68.28
C ASN A 997 105.94 -35.60 69.22
N GLN A 998 105.89 -34.73 70.23
CA GLN A 998 106.95 -34.62 71.24
C GLN A 998 106.97 -35.80 72.22
N LEU A 999 105.82 -36.36 72.61
CA LEU A 999 105.75 -37.47 73.58
C LEU A 999 106.49 -38.74 73.13
N PRO A 1000 106.29 -39.26 71.91
CA PRO A 1000 107.06 -40.40 71.40
C PRO A 1000 108.53 -40.06 71.15
N GLN A 1001 108.86 -38.81 70.78
CA GLN A 1001 110.25 -38.36 70.63
C GLN A 1001 110.99 -38.32 71.97
N LEU A 1002 110.31 -37.91 73.05
CA LEU A 1002 110.82 -37.95 74.44
C LEU A 1002 111.03 -39.39 74.92
N VAL A 1003 110.12 -40.30 74.61
CA VAL A 1003 110.27 -41.73 74.94
C VAL A 1003 111.38 -42.38 74.10
N LEU A 1004 111.52 -42.01 72.82
CA LEU A 1004 112.62 -42.49 71.98
C LEU A 1004 113.98 -41.88 72.35
N SER A 1005 114.00 -40.67 72.95
CA SER A 1005 115.23 -40.10 73.52
C SER A 1005 115.59 -40.69 74.88
N LEU A 1006 114.65 -41.33 75.58
CA LEU A 1006 114.87 -42.10 76.82
C LEU A 1006 115.26 -43.57 76.55
N LEU A 1007 115.05 -44.06 75.32
CA LEU A 1007 115.42 -45.40 74.83
C LEU A 1007 116.69 -45.39 73.94
N LYS A 1008 117.25 -44.21 73.67
CA LYS A 1008 118.63 -44.05 73.20
C LYS A 1008 119.54 -43.85 74.40
#